data_AF-A0AAX4K3H2-F1
#
_entry.id   AF-A0AAX4K3H2-F1
#
_cell.length_a   1.000
_cell.length_b   1.000
_cell.length_c   1.000
_cell.angle_alpha   90.00
_cell.angle_beta   90.00
_cell.angle_gamma   90.00
#
_symmetry.space_group_name_H-M   'P 1'
#
loop_
_entity.id
_entity.type
_entity.pdbx_description
1 polymer ?
#
loop_
_entity_poly.entity_id
_entity_poly.type
_entity_poly.pdbx_seq_one_letter_code
_entity_poly.pdbx_strand_id
1 'polypeptide(L)'
;MSSLTSLISNRSTPFHTFEFFPPRTEAGLVNLLDRIQRLSSSPLPSPLAVSVTWGAGGSTADKSLELAEHIVKLGLDVILHLTCTNMPKEKVDQALDKCKSLGIRNILALRGDAPRSEEYSTEPNPQPDYFQHADDLVRYIRKNYDDYFCIGVAGYPTPHPDSESLETELHYLKLKCDAGADFIITQLFYDVEGFLDWVRTCREKGIKQPIIPGIMPIQSFASFRRLVNLTKCPVPESISQDLLPLSSDDSSVKRYGAELATKMVKQILDSKLVPGIHFCTLNLEKSVRTILENLDWTSSTAPSTNTSNKIERSPIIRHNRLIEDDQPQTNGAIAINGHSSVATNGNGQEHDQISELSVSPSEANQQAQWGLQHHSLPPIPKKGAATSNSGKGTEDSWDEYPNGRFTDVRSPAYGEIDGWGSGLKITAAQALKEWGTPTTVTELSRFFTSYLNSSPETPTTPFCDLPLSPESLTILPYLIELNSEKFKYWTVGSQPCIDAIPSEDKIHGWGPSGGYVFQKSFVEFFVKPEQVEKLQSKVDKKGENKISMYAGNKKGDFRTNTGEDTVNAVTWGVFPGKEIIQSTIIESESFLAWKEEAFDIWTEWSLLYPRYSPARKLLEGISSEWWLVSLIHHDYKDKEALWKFLLEDEE
;
A
#
# COMPACT_ATOMS: atom_id res chain seq x y z
N MET A 1 1.76 -13.97 29.63
CA MET A 1 2.37 -14.58 28.43
C MET A 1 2.87 -15.97 28.77
N SER A 2 2.60 -16.92 27.88
CA SER A 2 3.02 -18.31 27.99
C SER A 2 4.13 -18.58 26.97
N SER A 3 4.88 -19.68 27.11
CA SER A 3 5.78 -20.11 26.02
C SER A 3 4.97 -20.58 24.81
N LEU A 4 5.42 -20.23 23.62
CA LEU A 4 4.75 -20.58 22.37
C LEU A 4 4.56 -22.10 22.23
N THR A 5 5.55 -22.91 22.62
CA THR A 5 5.43 -24.37 22.58
C THR A 5 4.34 -24.91 23.50
N SER A 6 4.17 -24.35 24.72
CA SER A 6 3.02 -24.71 25.58
C SER A 6 1.69 -24.28 24.97
N LEU A 7 1.63 -23.12 24.32
CA LEU A 7 0.44 -22.66 23.59
C LEU A 7 0.11 -23.56 22.39
N ILE A 8 1.11 -24.13 21.71
CA ILE A 8 0.95 -25.10 20.61
C ILE A 8 0.46 -26.44 21.16
N SER A 9 1.11 -27.01 22.17
CA SER A 9 0.79 -28.35 22.71
C SER A 9 -0.61 -28.46 23.31
N ASN A 10 -1.20 -27.34 23.74
CA ASN A 10 -2.55 -27.30 24.33
C ASN A 10 -3.69 -27.20 23.30
N ARG A 11 -3.40 -27.26 21.99
CA ARG A 11 -4.42 -27.07 20.93
C ARG A 11 -4.75 -28.36 20.18
N SER A 12 -6.03 -28.53 19.89
CA SER A 12 -6.59 -29.56 19.01
C SER A 12 -6.87 -29.07 17.59
N THR A 13 -6.81 -27.75 17.36
CA THR A 13 -7.03 -27.11 16.05
C THR A 13 -5.80 -26.33 15.61
N PRO A 14 -5.58 -26.18 14.29
CA PRO A 14 -4.53 -25.31 13.76
C PRO A 14 -4.54 -23.91 14.37
N PHE A 15 -3.37 -23.28 14.36
CA PHE A 15 -3.22 -21.88 14.72
C PHE A 15 -2.60 -21.07 13.58
N HIS A 16 -2.65 -19.76 13.71
CA HIS A 16 -1.81 -18.85 12.94
C HIS A 16 -1.05 -17.89 13.86
N THR A 17 0.00 -17.30 13.31
CA THR A 17 0.73 -16.15 13.85
C THR A 17 0.92 -15.14 12.72
N PHE A 18 1.07 -13.86 13.04
CA PHE A 18 1.30 -12.80 12.06
C PHE A 18 2.69 -12.19 12.28
N GLU A 19 3.42 -11.87 11.22
CA GLU A 19 4.64 -11.05 11.29
C GLU A 19 4.38 -9.62 10.82
N PHE A 20 4.88 -8.65 11.59
CA PHE A 20 4.89 -7.24 11.26
C PHE A 20 6.28 -6.63 11.47
N PHE A 21 6.60 -5.60 10.69
CA PHE A 21 7.84 -4.84 10.84
C PHE A 21 7.58 -3.45 11.46
N PRO A 22 8.50 -2.92 12.29
CA PRO A 22 8.34 -1.61 12.92
C PRO A 22 8.22 -0.50 11.86
N PRO A 23 7.15 0.30 11.88
CA PRO A 23 6.99 1.42 10.96
C PRO A 23 8.07 2.49 11.13
N ARG A 24 8.36 3.23 10.06
CA ARG A 24 9.35 4.31 10.11
C ARG A 24 8.84 5.54 10.86
N THR A 25 7.54 5.78 10.87
CA THR A 25 6.87 6.98 11.42
C THR A 25 5.85 6.64 12.51
N GLU A 26 5.56 7.60 13.38
CA GLU A 26 4.57 7.48 14.47
C GLU A 26 3.15 7.21 13.94
N ALA A 27 2.73 7.94 12.90
CA ALA A 27 1.45 7.68 12.24
C ALA A 27 1.38 6.25 11.66
N GLY A 28 2.51 5.75 11.13
CA GLY A 28 2.64 4.36 10.70
C GLY A 28 2.48 3.36 11.85
N LEU A 29 3.01 3.68 13.04
CA LEU A 29 2.85 2.86 14.26
C LEU A 29 1.38 2.81 14.68
N VAL A 30 0.69 3.95 14.78
CA VAL A 30 -0.75 4.00 15.11
C VAL A 30 -1.58 3.19 14.10
N ASN A 31 -1.38 3.44 12.80
CA ASN A 31 -2.08 2.72 11.72
C ASN A 31 -1.83 1.20 11.75
N LEU A 32 -0.63 0.77 12.14
CA LEU A 32 -0.28 -0.64 12.32
C LEU A 32 -0.96 -1.24 13.55
N LEU A 33 -1.00 -0.54 14.68
CA LEU A 33 -1.65 -1.03 15.91
C LEU A 33 -3.15 -1.24 15.72
N ASP A 34 -3.83 -0.30 15.06
CA ASP A 34 -5.24 -0.46 14.67
C ASP A 34 -5.46 -1.67 13.76
N ARG A 35 -4.52 -1.92 12.83
CA ARG A 35 -4.55 -3.07 11.93
C ARG A 35 -4.33 -4.40 12.65
N ILE A 36 -3.37 -4.45 13.59
CA ILE A 36 -3.15 -5.59 14.47
C ILE A 36 -4.40 -5.87 15.31
N GLN A 37 -5.04 -4.83 15.85
CA GLN A 37 -6.27 -4.95 16.61
C GLN A 37 -7.42 -5.52 15.75
N ARG A 38 -7.61 -5.04 14.52
CA ARG A 38 -8.63 -5.58 13.58
C ARG A 38 -8.37 -7.03 13.18
N LEU A 39 -7.11 -7.41 12.96
CA LEU A 39 -6.72 -8.79 12.63
C LEU A 39 -6.83 -9.75 13.83
N SER A 40 -6.77 -9.23 15.06
CA SER A 40 -6.80 -10.02 16.29
C SER A 40 -8.17 -10.03 16.99
N SER A 41 -9.16 -9.34 16.42
CA SER A 41 -10.51 -9.19 16.99
C SER A 41 -11.56 -9.99 16.20
N SER A 42 -12.69 -10.27 16.88
CA SER A 42 -13.89 -10.81 16.24
C SER A 42 -14.30 -9.96 15.02
N PRO A 43 -14.71 -10.56 13.88
CA PRO A 43 -15.05 -11.97 13.69
C PRO A 43 -13.88 -12.92 13.44
N LEU A 44 -12.64 -12.44 13.32
CA LEU A 44 -11.48 -13.31 13.12
C LEU A 44 -11.09 -14.04 14.43
N PRO A 45 -10.48 -15.23 14.36
CA PRO A 45 -9.83 -15.86 15.50
C PRO A 45 -8.55 -15.10 15.84
N SER A 46 -8.32 -14.84 17.13
CA SER A 46 -7.07 -14.22 17.59
C SER A 46 -5.86 -15.07 17.14
N PRO A 47 -4.75 -14.45 16.69
CA PRO A 47 -3.50 -15.14 16.46
C PRO A 47 -2.98 -15.73 17.77
N LEU A 48 -2.17 -16.80 17.66
CA LEU A 48 -1.52 -17.42 18.83
C LEU A 48 -0.43 -16.53 19.41
N ALA A 49 0.23 -15.77 18.54
CA ALA A 49 1.23 -14.77 18.85
C ALA A 49 1.43 -13.83 17.64
N VAL A 50 2.00 -12.66 17.89
CA VAL A 50 2.42 -11.71 16.85
C VAL A 50 3.95 -11.60 16.87
N SER A 51 4.57 -11.77 15.71
CA SER A 51 6.00 -11.63 15.51
C SER A 51 6.36 -10.19 15.10
N VAL A 52 7.42 -9.66 15.69
CA VAL A 52 7.95 -8.32 15.40
C VAL A 52 9.36 -8.45 14.86
N THR A 53 9.59 -7.97 13.64
CA THR A 53 10.90 -8.06 12.99
C THR A 53 11.94 -7.11 13.60
N TRP A 54 13.20 -7.40 13.32
CA TRP A 54 14.37 -6.70 13.84
C TRP A 54 15.37 -6.49 12.72
N GLY A 55 15.68 -5.22 12.41
CA GLY A 55 16.59 -4.84 11.33
C GLY A 55 18.04 -5.23 11.62
N ALA A 56 18.81 -5.46 10.54
CA ALA A 56 20.22 -5.84 10.61
C ALA A 56 21.04 -4.89 11.50
N GLY A 57 21.98 -5.43 12.28
CA GLY A 57 22.79 -4.69 13.25
C GLY A 57 22.01 -4.02 14.41
N GLY A 58 20.74 -4.40 14.60
CA GLY A 58 19.84 -3.70 15.53
C GLY A 58 19.62 -2.25 15.14
N SER A 59 19.48 -1.99 13.83
CA SER A 59 19.12 -0.69 13.25
C SER A 59 17.70 -0.24 13.60
N THR A 60 16.79 -1.17 13.87
CA THR A 60 15.41 -0.88 14.32
C THR A 60 15.15 -1.22 15.78
N ALA A 61 16.20 -1.53 16.57
CA ALA A 61 16.10 -2.11 17.91
C ALA A 61 15.03 -1.45 18.80
N ASP A 62 15.11 -0.11 18.94
CA ASP A 62 14.20 0.66 19.79
C ASP A 62 12.75 0.58 19.30
N LYS A 63 12.53 0.72 17.98
CA LYS A 63 11.19 0.66 17.35
C LYS A 63 10.58 -0.74 17.38
N SER A 64 11.41 -1.78 17.27
CA SER A 64 10.99 -3.18 17.43
C SER A 64 10.54 -3.45 18.86
N LEU A 65 11.27 -2.94 19.87
CA LEU A 65 10.92 -3.07 21.29
C LEU A 65 9.69 -2.22 21.66
N GLU A 66 9.54 -1.04 21.08
CA GLU A 66 8.36 -0.18 21.21
C GLU A 66 7.10 -0.86 20.65
N LEU A 67 7.13 -1.30 19.40
CA LEU A 67 6.01 -2.04 18.78
C LEU A 67 5.65 -3.30 19.59
N ALA A 68 6.66 -4.05 20.05
CA ALA A 68 6.44 -5.19 20.95
C ALA A 68 5.77 -4.79 22.28
N GLU A 69 6.17 -3.68 22.90
CA GLU A 69 5.54 -3.16 24.11
C GLU A 69 4.08 -2.74 23.87
N HIS A 70 3.75 -2.18 22.71
CA HIS A 70 2.37 -1.86 22.35
C HIS A 70 1.52 -3.12 22.10
N ILE A 71 2.07 -4.14 21.44
CA ILE A 71 1.37 -5.42 21.21
C ILE A 71 1.14 -6.17 22.55
N VAL A 72 2.09 -6.12 23.49
CA VAL A 72 1.91 -6.59 24.87
C VAL A 72 0.72 -5.89 25.54
N LYS A 73 0.57 -4.57 25.36
CA LYS A 73 -0.56 -3.78 25.91
C LYS A 73 -1.90 -4.13 25.26
N LEU A 74 -1.92 -4.60 24.01
CA LEU A 74 -3.11 -5.16 23.36
C LEU A 74 -3.49 -6.56 23.89
N GLY A 75 -2.67 -7.16 24.76
CA GLY A 75 -2.93 -8.47 25.38
C GLY A 75 -2.52 -9.67 24.53
N LEU A 76 -1.73 -9.47 23.47
CA LEU A 76 -1.26 -10.51 22.56
C LEU A 76 0.14 -11.00 22.97
N ASP A 77 0.39 -12.31 22.90
CA ASP A 77 1.74 -12.87 23.07
C ASP A 77 2.65 -12.41 21.91
N VAL A 78 3.89 -12.00 22.22
CA VAL A 78 4.87 -11.52 21.24
C VAL A 78 5.96 -12.55 20.98
N ILE A 79 6.39 -12.66 19.72
CA ILE A 79 7.65 -13.26 19.28
C ILE A 79 8.56 -12.12 18.81
N LEU A 80 9.62 -11.79 19.54
CA LEU A 80 10.55 -10.75 19.09
C LEU A 80 11.69 -11.38 18.29
N HIS A 81 11.95 -10.87 17.07
CA HIS A 81 13.14 -11.23 16.31
C HIS A 81 14.38 -10.61 16.98
N LEU A 82 15.49 -11.36 17.05
CA LEU A 82 16.74 -10.85 17.60
C LEU A 82 17.91 -11.37 16.77
N THR A 83 18.58 -10.47 16.06
CA THR A 83 19.83 -10.75 15.35
C THR A 83 21.01 -10.70 16.32
N CYS A 84 22.09 -11.44 16.04
CA CYS A 84 23.28 -11.48 16.90
C CYS A 84 24.56 -10.94 16.23
N THR A 85 24.59 -10.77 14.90
CA THR A 85 25.74 -10.22 14.17
C THR A 85 25.58 -8.74 13.83
N ASN A 86 26.71 -8.10 13.49
CA ASN A 86 26.86 -6.68 13.15
C ASN A 86 26.42 -5.72 14.27
N MET A 87 26.51 -6.15 15.53
CA MET A 87 26.08 -5.35 16.69
C MET A 87 26.81 -5.73 17.99
N PRO A 88 27.05 -4.76 18.90
CA PRO A 88 27.63 -5.06 20.21
C PRO A 88 26.75 -6.03 21.03
N LYS A 89 27.39 -6.91 21.80
CA LYS A 89 26.73 -7.85 22.72
C LYS A 89 25.76 -7.14 23.67
N GLU A 90 26.12 -5.94 24.09
CA GLU A 90 25.37 -5.11 25.04
C GLU A 90 23.97 -4.76 24.51
N LYS A 91 23.78 -4.62 23.18
CA LYS A 91 22.45 -4.45 22.59
C LYS A 91 21.60 -5.72 22.72
N VAL A 92 22.20 -6.90 22.60
CA VAL A 92 21.51 -8.19 22.80
C VAL A 92 21.07 -8.33 24.26
N ASP A 93 21.94 -7.99 25.21
CA ASP A 93 21.61 -8.00 26.64
C ASP A 93 20.45 -7.03 26.97
N GLN A 94 20.54 -5.79 26.49
CA GLN A 94 19.49 -4.77 26.67
C GLN A 94 18.14 -5.23 26.10
N ALA A 95 18.13 -5.84 24.91
CA ALA A 95 16.91 -6.37 24.29
C ALA A 95 16.31 -7.50 25.13
N LEU A 96 17.11 -8.47 25.57
CA LEU A 96 16.65 -9.61 26.39
C LEU A 96 16.12 -9.15 27.76
N ASP A 97 16.80 -8.24 28.43
CA ASP A 97 16.35 -7.68 29.71
C ASP A 97 15.07 -6.85 29.56
N LYS A 98 14.96 -6.04 28.50
CA LYS A 98 13.72 -5.32 28.17
C LYS A 98 12.58 -6.30 27.90
N CYS A 99 12.76 -7.33 27.07
CA CYS A 99 11.78 -8.40 26.85
C CYS A 99 11.33 -9.06 28.16
N LYS A 100 12.27 -9.42 29.03
CA LYS A 100 11.99 -10.02 30.34
C LYS A 100 11.19 -9.07 31.23
N SER A 101 11.52 -7.77 31.24
CA SER A 101 10.78 -6.74 32.00
C SER A 101 9.34 -6.53 31.49
N LEU A 102 9.12 -6.67 30.18
CA LEU A 102 7.79 -6.60 29.54
C LEU A 102 6.98 -7.91 29.67
N GLY A 103 7.58 -8.96 30.25
CA GLY A 103 6.97 -10.28 30.33
C GLY A 103 6.91 -11.04 29.00
N ILE A 104 7.59 -10.56 27.95
CA ILE A 104 7.73 -11.26 26.68
C ILE A 104 8.45 -12.58 26.92
N ARG A 105 7.93 -13.65 26.33
CA ARG A 105 8.43 -15.02 26.50
C ARG A 105 9.06 -15.63 25.27
N ASN A 106 8.82 -15.11 24.07
CA ASN A 106 9.23 -15.77 22.84
C ASN A 106 10.23 -14.92 22.07
N ILE A 107 11.39 -15.51 21.74
CA ILE A 107 12.47 -14.86 20.99
C ILE A 107 12.76 -15.71 19.75
N LEU A 108 12.76 -15.10 18.56
CA LEU A 108 13.27 -15.75 17.35
C LEU A 108 14.76 -15.37 17.19
N ALA A 109 15.64 -16.32 17.51
CA ALA A 109 17.08 -16.13 17.44
C ALA A 109 17.57 -16.26 15.99
N LEU A 110 18.19 -15.19 15.49
CA LEU A 110 18.64 -15.04 14.11
C LEU A 110 20.12 -14.66 14.06
N ARG A 111 20.82 -15.00 12.96
CA ARG A 111 22.17 -14.48 12.68
C ARG A 111 22.08 -12.96 12.47
N GLY A 112 21.32 -12.58 11.43
CA GLY A 112 21.39 -11.27 10.81
C GLY A 112 22.10 -11.33 9.47
N ASP A 113 21.67 -10.49 8.54
CA ASP A 113 22.33 -10.29 7.25
C ASP A 113 23.45 -9.24 7.39
N ALA A 114 24.42 -9.28 6.48
CA ALA A 114 25.44 -8.25 6.39
C ALA A 114 24.83 -6.88 6.03
N PRO A 115 25.29 -5.78 6.62
CA PRO A 115 24.76 -4.45 6.36
C PRO A 115 24.99 -4.04 4.90
N ARG A 116 23.93 -3.52 4.26
CA ARG A 116 23.99 -2.97 2.90
C ARG A 116 24.30 -1.48 2.97
N SER A 117 25.39 -1.07 2.31
CA SER A 117 25.98 0.27 2.40
C SER A 117 25.08 1.43 1.96
N GLU A 118 24.02 1.16 1.20
CA GLU A 118 23.08 2.16 0.70
C GLU A 118 21.77 2.23 1.51
N GLU A 119 21.48 1.20 2.32
CA GLU A 119 20.17 0.99 2.94
C GLU A 119 20.20 1.17 4.48
N TYR A 120 21.39 1.09 5.09
CA TYR A 120 21.60 1.20 6.54
C TYR A 120 22.81 2.09 6.87
N SER A 121 22.59 3.24 7.49
CA SER A 121 23.64 4.13 8.01
C SER A 121 24.25 3.59 9.31
N THR A 122 24.95 2.47 9.22
CA THR A 122 25.73 1.90 10.32
C THR A 122 27.21 2.01 10.02
N GLU A 123 27.92 2.85 10.78
CA GLU A 123 29.39 2.84 10.85
C GLU A 123 29.87 1.40 11.10
N PRO A 124 30.80 0.86 10.29
CA PRO A 124 31.27 -0.51 10.45
C PRO A 124 31.97 -0.67 11.81
N ASN A 125 31.47 -1.60 12.64
CA ASN A 125 32.07 -1.89 13.94
C ASN A 125 33.51 -2.40 13.75
N PRO A 126 34.54 -1.71 14.30
CA PRO A 126 35.94 -2.12 14.14
C PRO A 126 36.31 -3.36 14.98
N GLN A 127 35.41 -3.85 15.85
CA GLN A 127 35.61 -5.09 16.61
C GLN A 127 34.84 -6.26 15.97
N PRO A 128 35.40 -7.48 15.98
CA PRO A 128 34.70 -8.68 15.51
C PRO A 128 33.46 -8.96 16.37
N ASP A 129 32.39 -9.46 15.74
CA ASP A 129 31.15 -9.78 16.43
C ASP A 129 31.36 -10.86 17.51
N TYR A 130 30.71 -10.66 18.66
CA TYR A 130 30.74 -11.61 19.78
C TYR A 130 30.04 -12.93 19.45
N PHE A 131 29.03 -12.88 18.57
CA PHE A 131 28.31 -14.04 18.05
C PHE A 131 28.62 -14.20 16.56
N GLN A 132 28.75 -15.42 16.07
CA GLN A 132 29.02 -15.68 14.65
C GLN A 132 27.80 -16.34 13.98
N HIS A 133 27.07 -17.17 14.73
CA HIS A 133 25.92 -17.92 14.25
C HIS A 133 24.72 -17.79 15.20
N ALA A 134 23.52 -18.12 14.70
CA ALA A 134 22.29 -18.06 15.50
C ALA A 134 22.31 -19.04 16.69
N ASP A 135 22.99 -20.19 16.58
CA ASP A 135 23.15 -21.14 17.68
C ASP A 135 24.02 -20.60 18.83
N ASP A 136 24.93 -19.66 18.57
CA ASP A 136 25.66 -18.95 19.63
C ASP A 136 24.69 -18.12 20.48
N LEU A 137 23.73 -17.43 19.85
CA LEU A 137 22.68 -16.69 20.53
C LEU A 137 21.74 -17.64 21.30
N VAL A 138 21.36 -18.79 20.74
CA VAL A 138 20.56 -19.81 21.46
C VAL A 138 21.26 -20.28 22.73
N ARG A 139 22.54 -20.70 22.63
CA ARG A 139 23.35 -21.11 23.80
C ARG A 139 23.48 -19.99 24.82
N TYR A 140 23.64 -18.75 24.36
CA TYR A 140 23.77 -17.58 25.21
C TYR A 140 22.49 -17.27 25.98
N ILE A 141 21.33 -17.28 25.33
CA ILE A 141 20.04 -17.07 26.00
C ILE A 141 19.82 -18.19 27.02
N ARG A 142 20.03 -19.46 26.65
CA ARG A 142 19.91 -20.61 27.57
C ARG A 142 20.82 -20.48 28.79
N LYS A 143 22.07 -20.07 28.61
CA LYS A 143 23.05 -19.93 29.71
C LYS A 143 22.69 -18.83 30.71
N ASN A 144 22.07 -17.73 30.27
CA ASN A 144 21.84 -16.54 31.12
C ASN A 144 20.38 -16.40 31.60
N TYR A 145 19.44 -17.08 30.95
CA TYR A 145 18.01 -16.97 31.22
C TYR A 145 17.30 -18.32 31.42
N ASP A 146 18.04 -19.44 31.41
CA ASP A 146 17.54 -20.81 31.56
C ASP A 146 16.34 -21.08 30.62
N ASP A 147 15.24 -21.59 31.18
CA ASP A 147 13.97 -21.86 30.49
C ASP A 147 13.00 -20.66 30.52
N TYR A 148 13.45 -19.44 30.88
CA TYR A 148 12.55 -18.27 30.91
C TYR A 148 11.98 -17.95 29.51
N PHE A 149 12.82 -18.07 28.47
CA PHE A 149 12.45 -17.79 27.09
C PHE A 149 12.15 -19.07 26.31
N CYS A 150 11.08 -19.02 25.51
CA CYS A 150 10.81 -19.93 24.41
C CYS A 150 11.60 -19.45 23.18
N ILE A 151 12.57 -20.23 22.73
CA ILE A 151 13.51 -19.81 21.68
C ILE A 151 13.13 -20.45 20.34
N GLY A 152 12.72 -19.63 19.38
CA GLY A 152 12.57 -20.03 17.99
C GLY A 152 13.88 -19.86 17.22
N VAL A 153 14.04 -20.61 16.12
CA VAL A 153 15.11 -20.39 15.13
C VAL A 153 14.56 -20.44 13.71
N ALA A 154 15.23 -19.74 12.78
CA ALA A 154 14.90 -19.84 11.36
C ALA A 154 15.35 -21.18 10.75
N GLY A 155 14.47 -21.80 9.96
CA GLY A 155 14.79 -22.95 9.10
C GLY A 155 14.53 -22.63 7.63
N TYR A 156 15.31 -23.23 6.73
CA TYR A 156 15.22 -22.95 5.30
C TYR A 156 14.83 -24.24 4.54
N PRO A 157 13.58 -24.34 4.02
CA PRO A 157 13.12 -25.50 3.25
C PRO A 157 13.88 -25.70 1.94
N THR A 158 14.44 -24.62 1.43
CA THR A 158 15.30 -24.55 0.25
C THR A 158 16.66 -23.97 0.68
N PRO A 159 17.80 -24.40 0.09
CA PRO A 159 19.11 -24.01 0.60
C PRO A 159 19.29 -22.49 0.66
N HIS A 160 19.84 -21.99 1.78
CA HIS A 160 20.22 -20.58 1.90
C HIS A 160 21.28 -20.23 0.82
N PRO A 161 21.30 -19.00 0.26
CA PRO A 161 22.30 -18.61 -0.74
C PRO A 161 23.77 -18.78 -0.28
N ASP A 162 24.04 -18.66 1.03
CA ASP A 162 25.36 -18.88 1.64
C ASP A 162 25.69 -20.39 1.86
N SER A 163 24.73 -21.30 1.67
CA SER A 163 24.85 -22.72 2.03
C SER A 163 25.17 -23.60 0.81
N GLU A 164 26.27 -24.35 0.88
CA GLU A 164 26.77 -25.20 -0.21
C GLU A 164 25.80 -26.32 -0.63
N SER A 165 24.96 -26.80 0.30
CA SER A 165 24.01 -27.89 0.05
C SER A 165 22.87 -27.92 1.08
N LEU A 166 21.77 -28.63 0.74
CA LEU A 166 20.67 -28.86 1.68
C LEU A 166 21.10 -29.70 2.90
N GLU A 167 22.04 -30.62 2.74
CA GLU A 167 22.59 -31.41 3.86
C GLU A 167 23.35 -30.51 4.84
N THR A 168 24.10 -29.53 4.32
CA THR A 168 24.80 -28.51 5.11
C THR A 168 23.80 -27.61 5.86
N GLU A 169 22.74 -27.16 5.19
CA GLU A 169 21.67 -26.36 5.81
C GLU A 169 20.96 -27.13 6.94
N LEU A 170 20.62 -28.41 6.71
CA LEU A 170 20.02 -29.28 7.71
C LEU A 170 20.98 -29.57 8.89
N HIS A 171 22.28 -29.66 8.64
CA HIS A 171 23.29 -29.78 9.70
C HIS A 171 23.29 -28.55 10.61
N TYR A 172 23.36 -27.34 10.06
CA TYR A 172 23.30 -26.11 10.85
C TYR A 172 21.93 -25.89 11.52
N LEU A 173 20.82 -26.31 10.88
CA LEU A 173 19.51 -26.34 11.54
C LEU A 173 19.51 -27.28 12.74
N LYS A 174 20.11 -28.46 12.62
CA LYS A 174 20.24 -29.38 13.75
C LYS A 174 21.13 -28.82 14.86
N LEU A 175 22.23 -28.14 14.54
CA LEU A 175 23.06 -27.44 15.55
C LEU A 175 22.27 -26.36 16.30
N LYS A 176 21.44 -25.57 15.62
CA LYS A 176 20.52 -24.60 16.24
C LYS A 176 19.49 -25.27 17.16
N CYS A 177 18.93 -26.41 16.75
CA CYS A 177 18.01 -27.20 17.57
C CYS A 177 18.69 -27.81 18.80
N ASP A 178 19.85 -28.44 18.62
CA ASP A 178 20.60 -29.12 19.69
C ASP A 178 21.24 -28.12 20.67
N ALA A 179 21.45 -26.86 20.26
CA ALA A 179 21.80 -25.75 21.14
C ALA A 179 20.70 -25.35 22.14
N GLY A 180 19.46 -25.85 21.95
CA GLY A 180 18.33 -25.64 22.86
C GLY A 180 17.18 -24.81 22.30
N ALA A 181 16.99 -24.76 20.98
CA ALA A 181 15.80 -24.13 20.38
C ALA A 181 14.55 -25.00 20.56
N ASP A 182 13.40 -24.35 20.80
CA ASP A 182 12.11 -24.98 21.12
C ASP A 182 11.23 -25.17 19.88
N PHE A 183 11.29 -24.25 18.91
CA PHE A 183 10.49 -24.28 17.68
C PHE A 183 11.27 -23.72 16.48
N ILE A 184 10.77 -23.99 15.28
CA ILE A 184 11.33 -23.50 14.03
C ILE A 184 10.24 -22.71 13.29
N ILE A 185 10.56 -21.49 12.85
CA ILE A 185 9.79 -20.78 11.81
C ILE A 185 10.56 -20.92 10.50
N THR A 186 9.88 -21.26 9.41
CA THR A 186 10.57 -21.37 8.13
C THR A 186 10.66 -20.06 7.38
N GLN A 187 11.71 -19.90 6.59
CA GLN A 187 11.70 -18.99 5.44
C GLN A 187 10.53 -19.36 4.50
N LEU A 188 10.06 -18.38 3.74
CA LEU A 188 9.04 -18.53 2.71
C LEU A 188 9.42 -19.55 1.64
N PHE A 189 8.41 -20.23 1.11
CA PHE A 189 8.52 -21.20 0.01
C PHE A 189 7.23 -21.19 -0.81
N TYR A 190 7.29 -21.66 -2.06
CA TYR A 190 6.12 -21.80 -2.94
C TYR A 190 5.88 -23.24 -3.41
N ASP A 191 6.88 -24.13 -3.30
CA ASP A 191 6.73 -25.57 -3.48
C ASP A 191 6.31 -26.23 -2.16
N VAL A 192 5.04 -26.63 -2.08
CA VAL A 192 4.49 -27.30 -0.89
C VAL A 192 5.00 -28.73 -0.75
N GLU A 193 5.18 -29.48 -1.84
CA GLU A 193 5.62 -30.87 -1.74
C GLU A 193 7.10 -30.94 -1.32
N GLY A 194 7.96 -30.09 -1.90
CA GLY A 194 9.34 -29.92 -1.45
C GLY A 194 9.45 -29.51 0.02
N PHE A 195 8.55 -28.66 0.52
CA PHE A 195 8.46 -28.36 1.95
C PHE A 195 8.03 -29.58 2.79
N LEU A 196 7.04 -30.36 2.36
CA LEU A 196 6.60 -31.55 3.10
C LEU A 196 7.68 -32.64 3.13
N ASP A 197 8.46 -32.81 2.05
CA ASP A 197 9.66 -33.66 2.04
C ASP A 197 10.74 -33.13 2.99
N TRP A 198 11.01 -31.82 2.97
CA TRP A 198 11.95 -31.21 3.91
C TRP A 198 11.57 -31.43 5.38
N VAL A 199 10.27 -31.36 5.71
CA VAL A 199 9.77 -31.70 7.06
C VAL A 199 10.03 -33.17 7.38
N ARG A 200 9.80 -34.11 6.43
CA ARG A 200 10.12 -35.54 6.61
C ARG A 200 11.61 -35.73 6.90
N THR A 201 12.50 -35.16 6.08
CA THR A 201 13.95 -35.24 6.28
C THR A 201 14.39 -34.62 7.61
N CYS A 202 13.79 -33.51 8.06
CA CYS A 202 14.05 -32.96 9.38
C CYS A 202 13.76 -33.98 10.50
N ARG A 203 12.65 -34.72 10.41
CA ARG A 203 12.31 -35.78 11.39
C ARG A 203 13.29 -36.95 11.33
N GLU A 204 13.73 -37.37 10.15
CA GLU A 204 14.74 -38.42 9.96
C GLU A 204 16.10 -38.03 10.57
N LYS A 205 16.51 -36.77 10.44
CA LYS A 205 17.71 -36.20 11.10
C LYS A 205 17.53 -36.01 12.62
N GLY A 206 16.36 -36.32 13.17
CA GLY A 206 16.07 -36.25 14.61
C GLY A 206 15.72 -34.86 15.13
N ILE A 207 15.37 -33.90 14.26
CA ILE A 207 14.82 -32.60 14.67
C ILE A 207 13.37 -32.82 15.14
N LYS A 208 13.08 -32.55 16.41
CA LYS A 208 11.78 -32.85 17.06
C LYS A 208 10.91 -31.63 17.30
N GLN A 209 11.51 -30.44 17.20
CA GLN A 209 10.88 -29.14 17.38
C GLN A 209 9.66 -28.97 16.45
N PRO A 210 8.56 -28.33 16.90
CA PRO A 210 7.48 -27.90 16.02
C PRO A 210 8.03 -27.02 14.90
N ILE A 211 7.62 -27.31 13.67
CA ILE A 211 7.96 -26.53 12.47
C ILE A 211 6.72 -25.73 12.10
N ILE A 212 6.87 -24.41 11.98
CA ILE A 212 5.80 -23.48 11.63
C ILE A 212 6.16 -22.87 10.26
N PRO A 213 5.48 -23.26 9.17
CA PRO A 213 5.77 -22.73 7.83
C PRO A 213 5.45 -21.24 7.71
N GLY A 214 6.42 -20.48 7.20
CA GLY A 214 6.25 -19.09 6.77
C GLY A 214 5.55 -19.02 5.41
N ILE A 215 4.39 -18.38 5.36
CA ILE A 215 3.58 -18.16 4.16
C ILE A 215 3.45 -16.67 3.91
N MET A 216 3.93 -16.20 2.76
CA MET A 216 3.77 -14.82 2.32
C MET A 216 2.85 -14.73 1.09
N PRO A 217 1.64 -14.17 1.22
CA PRO A 217 0.71 -14.04 0.10
C PRO A 217 1.25 -13.05 -0.93
N ILE A 218 1.16 -13.39 -2.21
CA ILE A 218 1.64 -12.54 -3.30
C ILE A 218 0.79 -11.26 -3.39
N GLN A 219 1.45 -10.09 -3.46
CA GLN A 219 0.81 -8.77 -3.43
C GLN A 219 0.94 -7.97 -4.74
N SER A 220 2.06 -8.11 -5.45
CA SER A 220 2.26 -7.59 -6.81
C SER A 220 3.30 -8.44 -7.52
N PHE A 221 3.28 -8.43 -8.85
CA PHE A 221 4.16 -9.28 -9.66
C PHE A 221 5.63 -8.85 -9.53
N ALA A 222 5.91 -7.54 -9.60
CA ALA A 222 7.24 -6.97 -9.33
C ALA A 222 7.79 -7.37 -7.95
N SER A 223 7.01 -7.16 -6.88
CA SER A 223 7.44 -7.47 -5.50
C SER A 223 7.77 -8.95 -5.33
N PHE A 224 6.94 -9.82 -5.90
CA PHE A 224 7.14 -11.27 -5.89
C PHE A 224 8.42 -11.67 -6.64
N ARG A 225 8.63 -11.17 -7.86
CA ARG A 225 9.87 -11.44 -8.63
C ARG A 225 11.11 -10.93 -7.90
N ARG A 226 11.07 -9.71 -7.34
CA ARG A 226 12.17 -9.13 -6.55
C ARG A 226 12.52 -9.99 -5.35
N LEU A 227 11.50 -10.41 -4.58
CA LEU A 227 11.65 -11.29 -3.42
C LEU A 227 12.27 -12.64 -3.81
N VAL A 228 11.71 -13.31 -4.81
CA VAL A 228 12.17 -14.62 -5.30
C VAL A 228 13.62 -14.55 -5.77
N ASN A 229 13.98 -13.49 -6.49
CA ASN A 229 15.35 -13.22 -6.92
C ASN A 229 16.30 -12.92 -5.74
N LEU A 230 15.80 -12.33 -4.66
CA LEU A 230 16.59 -11.99 -3.47
C LEU A 230 16.84 -13.20 -2.57
N THR A 231 15.80 -13.99 -2.29
CA THR A 231 15.87 -15.18 -1.42
C THR A 231 16.38 -16.42 -2.14
N LYS A 232 16.44 -16.40 -3.47
CA LYS A 232 16.66 -17.57 -4.35
C LYS A 232 15.65 -18.69 -4.14
N CYS A 233 14.46 -18.36 -3.61
CA CYS A 233 13.39 -19.31 -3.42
C CYS A 233 12.94 -19.92 -4.76
N PRO A 234 13.02 -21.24 -4.96
CA PRO A 234 12.37 -21.92 -6.08
C PRO A 234 10.87 -21.61 -6.11
N VAL A 235 10.36 -21.33 -7.30
CA VAL A 235 8.93 -21.14 -7.57
C VAL A 235 8.49 -22.24 -8.54
N PRO A 236 7.48 -23.06 -8.19
CA PRO A 236 6.85 -23.99 -9.13
C PRO A 236 6.46 -23.28 -10.43
N GLU A 237 6.84 -23.86 -11.57
CA GLU A 237 6.61 -23.28 -12.89
C GLU A 237 5.12 -22.97 -13.16
N SER A 238 4.19 -23.74 -12.58
CA SER A 238 2.75 -23.44 -12.65
C SER A 238 2.38 -22.08 -12.06
N ILE A 239 3.03 -21.67 -10.96
CA ILE A 239 2.76 -20.37 -10.32
C ILE A 239 3.28 -19.23 -11.21
N SER A 240 4.43 -19.41 -11.85
CA SER A 240 4.93 -18.46 -12.87
C SER A 240 3.98 -18.37 -14.07
N GLN A 241 3.45 -19.50 -14.54
CA GLN A 241 2.53 -19.59 -15.68
C GLN A 241 1.14 -18.99 -15.38
N ASP A 242 0.64 -19.15 -14.15
CA ASP A 242 -0.61 -18.54 -13.71
C ASP A 242 -0.45 -17.01 -13.51
N LEU A 243 0.69 -16.56 -12.98
CA LEU A 243 0.94 -15.14 -12.67
C LEU A 243 1.33 -14.30 -13.89
N LEU A 244 2.05 -14.85 -14.86
CA LEU A 244 2.56 -14.07 -15.99
C LEU A 244 1.42 -13.39 -16.81
N PRO A 245 0.28 -14.04 -17.10
CA PRO A 245 -0.88 -13.40 -17.72
C PRO A 245 -1.56 -12.33 -16.84
N LEU A 246 -1.37 -12.39 -15.52
CA LEU A 246 -1.94 -11.44 -14.56
C LEU A 246 -0.97 -10.29 -14.22
N SER A 247 0.26 -10.32 -14.74
CA SER A 247 1.39 -9.49 -14.27
C SER A 247 1.16 -7.98 -14.31
N SER A 248 0.22 -7.48 -15.14
CA SER A 248 -0.15 -6.07 -15.26
C SER A 248 -1.46 -5.69 -14.56
N ASP A 249 -2.06 -6.57 -13.76
CA ASP A 249 -3.27 -6.33 -12.96
C ASP A 249 -3.02 -6.75 -11.50
N ASP A 250 -2.58 -5.78 -10.68
CA ASP A 250 -2.30 -6.01 -9.26
C ASP A 250 -3.53 -6.47 -8.47
N SER A 251 -4.75 -6.10 -8.87
CA SER A 251 -5.97 -6.61 -8.23
C SER A 251 -6.17 -8.10 -8.49
N SER A 252 -5.85 -8.58 -9.69
CA SER A 252 -5.86 -10.01 -10.01
C SER A 252 -4.65 -10.76 -9.47
N VAL A 253 -3.46 -10.15 -9.40
CA VAL A 253 -2.30 -10.73 -8.71
C VAL A 253 -2.57 -10.91 -7.21
N LYS A 254 -3.19 -9.93 -6.54
CA LYS A 254 -3.59 -10.04 -5.11
C LYS A 254 -4.64 -11.13 -4.89
N ARG A 255 -5.62 -11.24 -5.79
CA ARG A 255 -6.64 -12.30 -5.75
C ARG A 255 -6.00 -13.68 -5.90
N TYR A 256 -5.19 -13.87 -6.94
CA TYR A 256 -4.42 -15.08 -7.17
C TYR A 256 -3.49 -15.39 -5.99
N GLY A 257 -2.79 -14.39 -5.44
CA GLY A 257 -1.91 -14.55 -4.30
C GLY A 257 -2.62 -15.03 -3.03
N ALA A 258 -3.84 -14.56 -2.79
CA ALA A 258 -4.70 -15.03 -1.70
C ALA A 258 -5.24 -16.46 -1.96
N GLU A 259 -5.67 -16.76 -3.19
CA GLU A 259 -6.14 -18.10 -3.59
C GLU A 259 -5.02 -19.15 -3.52
N LEU A 260 -3.83 -18.83 -4.03
CA LEU A 260 -2.63 -19.66 -3.96
C LEU A 260 -2.24 -19.91 -2.50
N ALA A 261 -2.11 -18.86 -1.68
CA ALA A 261 -1.79 -19.02 -0.27
C ALA A 261 -2.86 -19.83 0.50
N THR A 262 -4.14 -19.67 0.17
CA THR A 262 -5.24 -20.51 0.69
C THR A 262 -5.01 -21.98 0.33
N LYS A 263 -4.73 -22.28 -0.95
CA LYS A 263 -4.47 -23.65 -1.43
C LYS A 263 -3.26 -24.27 -0.74
N MET A 264 -2.17 -23.52 -0.63
CA MET A 264 -0.95 -23.95 0.07
C MET A 264 -1.24 -24.28 1.54
N VAL A 265 -1.93 -23.39 2.25
CA VAL A 265 -2.28 -23.61 3.67
C VAL A 265 -3.18 -24.84 3.85
N LYS A 266 -4.17 -25.06 2.97
CA LYS A 266 -5.02 -26.27 3.01
C LYS A 266 -4.17 -27.53 2.84
N GLN A 267 -3.36 -27.61 1.79
CA GLN A 267 -2.47 -28.76 1.50
C GLN A 267 -1.46 -29.04 2.63
N ILE A 268 -0.87 -27.98 3.20
CA ILE A 268 0.07 -28.06 4.34
C ILE A 268 -0.62 -28.64 5.58
N LEU A 269 -1.83 -28.17 5.92
CA LEU A 269 -2.54 -28.62 7.12
C LEU A 269 -3.15 -30.01 6.95
N ASP A 270 -3.63 -30.35 5.76
CA ASP A 270 -4.14 -31.69 5.42
C ASP A 270 -3.06 -32.77 5.57
N SER A 271 -1.78 -32.41 5.36
CA SER A 271 -0.64 -33.31 5.61
C SER A 271 -0.49 -33.72 7.09
N LYS A 272 -1.00 -32.91 8.03
CA LYS A 272 -0.87 -33.06 9.49
C LYS A 272 0.57 -33.11 10.01
N LEU A 273 1.57 -32.74 9.20
CA LEU A 273 2.98 -32.72 9.60
C LEU A 273 3.38 -31.48 10.43
N VAL A 274 2.55 -30.44 10.40
CA VAL A 274 2.77 -29.16 11.10
C VAL A 274 1.52 -28.70 11.88
N PRO A 275 1.69 -27.95 12.99
CA PRO A 275 0.58 -27.61 13.89
C PRO A 275 -0.14 -26.28 13.59
N GLY A 276 0.36 -25.47 12.66
CA GLY A 276 -0.17 -24.14 12.35
C GLY A 276 0.66 -23.41 11.31
N ILE A 277 0.32 -22.15 11.03
CA ILE A 277 0.91 -21.31 9.97
C ILE A 277 1.52 -20.03 10.55
N HIS A 278 2.56 -19.50 9.91
CA HIS A 278 3.10 -18.18 10.16
C HIS A 278 2.88 -17.30 8.91
N PHE A 279 2.12 -16.22 9.04
CA PHE A 279 1.82 -15.32 7.91
C PHE A 279 2.73 -14.09 7.92
N CYS A 280 3.59 -13.98 6.92
CA CYS A 280 4.37 -12.77 6.67
C CYS A 280 3.42 -11.72 6.06
N THR A 281 2.97 -10.74 6.85
CA THR A 281 1.87 -9.86 6.44
C THR A 281 2.28 -8.68 5.55
N LEU A 282 3.57 -8.32 5.58
CA LEU A 282 4.09 -7.05 5.02
C LEU A 282 3.36 -5.80 5.55
N ASN A 283 2.82 -5.85 6.78
CA ASN A 283 1.93 -4.85 7.37
C ASN A 283 0.58 -4.67 6.63
N LEU A 284 0.19 -5.64 5.79
CA LEU A 284 -1.07 -5.64 5.05
C LEU A 284 -2.16 -6.50 5.69
N GLU A 285 -3.39 -6.00 5.65
CA GLU A 285 -4.56 -6.67 6.27
C GLU A 285 -5.31 -7.56 5.28
N LYS A 286 -5.62 -7.02 4.08
CA LYS A 286 -6.65 -7.56 3.18
C LYS A 286 -6.35 -8.98 2.71
N SER A 287 -5.12 -9.25 2.25
CA SER A 287 -4.73 -10.56 1.74
C SER A 287 -4.79 -11.66 2.82
N VAL A 288 -4.27 -11.39 4.01
CA VAL A 288 -4.26 -12.34 5.13
C VAL A 288 -5.67 -12.55 5.69
N ARG A 289 -6.48 -11.49 5.79
CA ARG A 289 -7.92 -11.56 6.11
C ARG A 289 -8.66 -12.48 5.13
N THR A 290 -8.50 -12.25 3.82
CA THR A 290 -9.13 -13.08 2.79
C THR A 290 -8.70 -14.55 2.84
N ILE A 291 -7.43 -14.84 3.19
CA ILE A 291 -6.98 -16.23 3.39
C ILE A 291 -7.68 -16.88 4.60
N LEU A 292 -7.79 -16.17 5.73
CA LEU A 292 -8.50 -16.67 6.91
C LEU A 292 -9.99 -16.90 6.62
N GLU A 293 -10.63 -15.99 5.88
CA GLU A 293 -12.01 -16.11 5.41
C GLU A 293 -12.16 -17.33 4.47
N ASN A 294 -11.28 -17.51 3.49
CA ASN A 294 -11.27 -18.65 2.55
C ASN A 294 -10.97 -20.02 3.22
N LEU A 295 -10.39 -20.01 4.42
CA LEU A 295 -10.13 -21.20 5.24
C LEU A 295 -11.31 -21.54 6.17
N ASP A 296 -12.38 -20.74 6.16
CA ASP A 296 -13.46 -20.75 7.15
C ASP A 296 -12.96 -20.56 8.59
N TRP A 297 -11.78 -19.94 8.75
CA TRP A 297 -11.21 -19.55 10.04
C TRP A 297 -11.84 -18.24 10.49
N THR A 298 -13.16 -18.25 10.68
CA THR A 298 -13.87 -17.26 11.46
C THR A 298 -14.02 -17.77 12.89
N SER A 299 -14.08 -16.86 13.87
CA SER A 299 -14.43 -17.21 15.25
C SER A 299 -15.87 -17.70 15.26
N SER A 300 -16.04 -19.02 15.19
CA SER A 300 -17.36 -19.62 15.35
C SER A 300 -17.96 -19.17 16.68
N THR A 301 -19.15 -18.56 16.61
CA THR A 301 -19.98 -18.36 17.80
C THR A 301 -20.23 -19.74 18.39
N ALA A 302 -19.58 -20.04 19.51
CA ALA A 302 -19.70 -21.33 20.16
C ALA A 302 -21.18 -21.64 20.39
N PRO A 303 -21.69 -22.82 19.98
CA PRO A 303 -23.09 -23.15 20.20
C PRO A 303 -23.38 -23.08 21.70
N SER A 304 -24.45 -22.37 22.06
CA SER A 304 -24.86 -22.09 23.43
C SER A 304 -25.26 -23.37 24.17
N THR A 305 -24.25 -24.09 24.65
CA THR A 305 -24.41 -25.27 25.49
C THR A 305 -24.64 -24.82 26.93
N ASN A 306 -25.91 -24.87 27.35
CA ASN A 306 -26.29 -24.71 28.75
C ASN A 306 -25.63 -25.81 29.59
N THR A 307 -24.48 -25.53 30.20
CA THR A 307 -24.02 -26.28 31.37
C THR A 307 -23.24 -25.35 32.30
N SER A 308 -23.84 -25.11 33.46
CA SER A 308 -23.26 -24.31 34.53
C SER A 308 -22.02 -24.97 35.14
N ASN A 309 -20.91 -24.24 35.23
CA ASN A 309 -20.04 -24.26 36.40
C ASN A 309 -19.22 -22.97 36.52
N LYS A 310 -19.08 -22.48 37.76
CA LYS A 310 -18.28 -21.28 38.09
C LYS A 310 -16.79 -21.64 38.13
N ILE A 311 -15.91 -20.65 37.87
CA ILE A 311 -14.92 -20.16 38.84
C ILE A 311 -14.26 -18.85 38.33
N GLU A 312 -14.25 -17.87 39.22
CA GLU A 312 -13.37 -16.68 39.34
C GLU A 312 -12.89 -15.92 38.09
N ARG A 313 -13.59 -14.80 37.81
CA ARG A 313 -12.96 -13.58 37.29
C ARG A 313 -12.49 -12.73 38.48
N SER A 314 -11.23 -12.31 38.50
CA SER A 314 -10.76 -11.21 39.36
C SER A 314 -10.87 -9.85 38.64
N PRO A 315 -11.04 -8.73 39.37
CA PRO A 315 -11.59 -7.50 38.80
C PRO A 315 -10.53 -6.45 38.46
N ILE A 316 -10.92 -5.46 37.65
CA ILE A 316 -10.93 -4.03 38.02
C ILE A 316 -11.72 -3.26 36.93
N ILE A 317 -12.82 -2.64 37.34
CA ILE A 317 -13.42 -1.49 36.65
C ILE A 317 -13.34 -0.33 37.63
N ARG A 318 -12.90 0.84 37.18
CA ARG A 318 -13.26 2.11 37.82
C ARG A 318 -13.70 3.11 36.75
N HIS A 319 -15.02 3.29 36.65
CA HIS A 319 -15.58 4.50 36.06
C HIS A 319 -15.30 5.69 36.98
N ASN A 320 -15.20 6.89 36.41
CA ASN A 320 -15.69 8.09 37.07
C ASN A 320 -17.05 8.46 36.47
N ARG A 321 -18.02 8.73 37.35
CA ARG A 321 -19.39 9.15 37.02
C ARG A 321 -19.41 10.65 36.69
N LEU A 322 -20.41 11.09 35.92
CA LEU A 322 -21.55 11.90 36.42
C LEU A 322 -22.26 12.59 35.24
N ILE A 323 -23.50 12.16 34.95
CA ILE A 323 -24.73 12.97 34.75
C ILE A 323 -25.86 11.96 34.45
N GLU A 324 -26.70 11.78 35.46
CA GLU A 324 -28.10 11.30 35.38
C GLU A 324 -28.97 12.58 35.15
N ASP A 325 -30.18 12.63 34.58
CA ASP A 325 -31.21 11.63 34.20
C ASP A 325 -31.99 12.17 32.97
N ASP A 326 -32.59 11.31 32.14
CA ASP A 326 -34.07 11.18 32.06
C ASP A 326 -34.54 10.06 31.09
N GLN A 327 -35.73 9.50 31.36
CA GLN A 327 -36.24 8.24 30.77
C GLN A 327 -37.11 8.39 29.49
N PRO A 328 -37.36 7.30 28.72
CA PRO A 328 -37.95 7.36 27.38
C PRO A 328 -39.44 6.95 27.28
N GLN A 329 -40.15 7.51 26.29
CA GLN A 329 -41.43 7.05 25.73
C GLN A 329 -41.52 7.51 24.25
N THR A 330 -42.16 6.86 23.26
CA THR A 330 -42.85 5.56 23.11
C THR A 330 -43.10 5.31 21.60
N ASN A 331 -43.23 4.05 21.19
CA ASN A 331 -44.03 3.53 20.05
C ASN A 331 -43.84 4.09 18.61
N GLY A 332 -43.67 3.18 17.63
CA GLY A 332 -43.85 3.52 16.21
C GLY A 332 -43.37 2.44 15.22
N ALA A 333 -44.05 1.30 15.14
CA ALA A 333 -43.74 0.27 14.14
C ALA A 333 -44.57 0.48 12.85
N ILE A 334 -43.91 0.59 11.69
CA ILE A 334 -44.51 0.36 10.36
C ILE A 334 -43.49 -0.38 9.49
N ALA A 335 -43.92 -1.48 8.87
CA ALA A 335 -43.17 -2.23 7.86
C ALA A 335 -43.71 -1.93 6.46
N ILE A 336 -42.85 -1.95 5.43
CA ILE A 336 -43.25 -1.81 4.03
C ILE A 336 -42.50 -2.83 3.18
N ASN A 337 -43.26 -3.72 2.51
CA ASN A 337 -42.83 -4.52 1.37
C ASN A 337 -43.48 -3.93 0.11
N GLY A 338 -42.77 -3.93 -1.03
CA GLY A 338 -43.37 -3.50 -2.31
C GLY A 338 -42.41 -3.64 -3.50
N HIS A 339 -42.65 -4.62 -4.36
CA HIS A 339 -41.86 -4.91 -5.56
C HIS A 339 -42.49 -4.31 -6.84
N SER A 340 -41.63 -4.11 -7.85
CA SER A 340 -41.87 -4.30 -9.30
C SER A 340 -42.34 -3.15 -10.22
N SER A 341 -41.41 -2.80 -11.13
CA SER A 341 -41.50 -2.89 -12.61
C SER A 341 -42.21 -1.83 -13.47
N VAL A 342 -41.37 -1.13 -14.27
CA VAL A 342 -41.39 -0.96 -15.75
C VAL A 342 -42.67 -0.46 -16.46
N ALA A 343 -42.52 0.63 -17.22
CA ALA A 343 -43.35 0.94 -18.40
C ALA A 343 -42.58 1.75 -19.47
N THR A 344 -43.04 1.65 -20.73
CA THR A 344 -42.61 2.42 -21.91
C THR A 344 -43.88 3.05 -22.55
N ASN A 345 -43.88 3.87 -23.62
CA ASN A 345 -42.89 4.22 -24.65
C ASN A 345 -43.29 5.55 -25.34
N GLY A 346 -42.45 6.11 -26.23
CA GLY A 346 -42.98 6.79 -27.44
C GLY A 346 -42.49 8.21 -27.82
N ASN A 347 -41.54 8.23 -28.77
CA ASN A 347 -41.43 9.11 -29.96
C ASN A 347 -41.42 10.65 -29.88
N GLY A 348 -40.35 11.25 -30.44
CA GLY A 348 -40.27 12.61 -30.99
C GLY A 348 -38.86 12.89 -31.51
N GLN A 349 -38.68 13.20 -32.81
CA GLN A 349 -37.38 13.22 -33.50
C GLN A 349 -36.66 14.59 -33.54
N GLU A 350 -35.39 14.53 -33.94
CA GLU A 350 -34.55 15.60 -34.54
C GLU A 350 -33.92 16.67 -33.63
N HIS A 351 -32.72 16.35 -33.13
CA HIS A 351 -31.50 17.07 -33.51
C HIS A 351 -30.26 16.22 -33.20
N ASP A 352 -29.82 15.44 -34.19
CA ASP A 352 -28.67 14.52 -34.07
C ASP A 352 -27.59 14.94 -35.08
N GLN A 353 -26.48 15.49 -34.59
CA GLN A 353 -25.23 15.65 -35.32
C GLN A 353 -24.10 15.94 -34.31
N ILE A 354 -22.92 15.37 -34.57
CA ILE A 354 -21.71 15.37 -33.71
C ILE A 354 -21.76 14.34 -32.56
N SER A 355 -21.71 13.05 -32.93
CA SER A 355 -21.33 11.95 -32.01
C SER A 355 -20.51 10.82 -32.67
N GLU A 356 -20.10 10.96 -33.95
CA GLU A 356 -19.31 9.98 -34.71
C GLU A 356 -17.82 10.33 -34.79
N LEU A 357 -17.02 10.11 -33.74
CA LEU A 357 -15.54 10.19 -33.84
C LEU A 357 -14.75 9.20 -32.94
N SER A 358 -15.34 8.06 -32.55
CA SER A 358 -14.58 6.92 -31.99
C SER A 358 -14.92 5.63 -32.72
N VAL A 359 -13.92 5.07 -33.41
CA VAL A 359 -13.98 3.75 -34.04
C VAL A 359 -12.76 2.97 -33.54
N SER A 360 -12.96 1.81 -32.92
CA SER A 360 -11.83 0.99 -32.47
C SER A 360 -11.05 0.40 -33.67
N PRO A 361 -9.75 0.07 -33.52
CA PRO A 361 -8.96 -0.49 -34.63
C PRO A 361 -9.54 -1.78 -35.23
N SER A 362 -10.25 -2.58 -34.43
CA SER A 362 -10.96 -3.78 -34.88
C SER A 362 -12.20 -3.45 -35.70
N GLU A 363 -13.00 -2.47 -35.27
CA GLU A 363 -14.18 -1.98 -36.01
C GLU A 363 -13.78 -1.32 -37.33
N ALA A 364 -12.73 -0.50 -37.34
CA ALA A 364 -12.21 0.13 -38.56
C ALA A 364 -11.75 -0.91 -39.59
N ASN A 365 -11.08 -1.98 -39.14
CA ASN A 365 -10.65 -3.08 -40.00
C ASN A 365 -11.84 -3.91 -40.53
N GLN A 366 -12.85 -4.18 -39.69
CA GLN A 366 -14.08 -4.86 -40.14
C GLN A 366 -14.90 -4.02 -41.13
N GLN A 367 -15.05 -2.72 -40.89
CA GLN A 367 -15.76 -1.81 -41.81
C GLN A 367 -15.03 -1.70 -43.16
N ALA A 368 -13.70 -1.61 -43.16
CA ALA A 368 -12.90 -1.62 -44.38
C ALA A 368 -13.07 -2.92 -45.19
N GLN A 369 -13.08 -4.08 -44.52
CA GLN A 369 -13.31 -5.38 -45.18
C GLN A 369 -14.75 -5.54 -45.70
N TRP A 370 -15.75 -5.03 -44.99
CA TRP A 370 -17.15 -5.07 -45.42
C TRP A 370 -17.39 -4.20 -46.66
N GLY A 371 -16.88 -2.96 -46.67
CA GLY A 371 -17.01 -2.03 -47.79
C GLY A 371 -16.34 -2.51 -49.08
N LEU A 372 -15.31 -3.37 -48.97
CA LEU A 372 -14.68 -4.03 -50.12
C LEU A 372 -15.54 -5.15 -50.74
N GLN A 373 -16.55 -5.67 -50.03
CA GLN A 373 -17.38 -6.79 -50.49
C GLN A 373 -18.83 -6.40 -50.82
N HIS A 374 -19.40 -5.40 -50.15
CA HIS A 374 -20.80 -5.00 -50.30
C HIS A 374 -20.92 -3.47 -50.45
N HIS A 375 -21.50 -3.00 -51.56
CA HIS A 375 -21.73 -1.56 -51.84
C HIS A 375 -22.93 -0.98 -51.07
N SER A 376 -23.07 -1.31 -49.78
CA SER A 376 -24.06 -0.74 -48.87
C SER A 376 -23.64 -0.94 -47.41
N LEU A 377 -24.01 0.02 -46.55
CA LEU A 377 -23.69 -0.02 -45.11
C LEU A 377 -24.47 -1.13 -44.38
N PRO A 378 -23.85 -1.86 -43.44
CA PRO A 378 -24.52 -2.88 -42.63
C PRO A 378 -25.38 -2.27 -41.51
N PRO A 379 -26.36 -3.02 -40.97
CA PRO A 379 -27.21 -2.56 -39.86
C PRO A 379 -26.48 -2.59 -38.50
N ILE A 380 -26.90 -1.70 -37.60
CA ILE A 380 -26.29 -1.44 -36.28
C ILE A 380 -26.36 -2.67 -35.35
N PRO A 381 -25.23 -3.13 -34.76
CA PRO A 381 -25.21 -4.19 -33.74
C PRO A 381 -25.77 -3.74 -32.37
N LYS A 382 -26.28 -4.68 -31.58
CA LYS A 382 -26.73 -4.43 -30.18
C LYS A 382 -25.66 -4.82 -29.15
N LYS A 383 -25.71 -4.17 -27.99
CA LYS A 383 -24.75 -4.28 -26.86
C LYS A 383 -24.31 -5.71 -26.52
N GLY A 384 -22.99 -5.88 -26.35
CA GLY A 384 -22.36 -6.70 -25.31
C GLY A 384 -22.20 -8.21 -25.55
N ALA A 385 -20.98 -8.63 -25.89
CA ALA A 385 -20.35 -9.89 -25.48
C ALA A 385 -18.87 -9.89 -25.89
N ALA A 386 -17.98 -10.42 -25.04
CA ALA A 386 -16.55 -10.58 -25.36
C ALA A 386 -16.28 -11.90 -26.10
N THR A 387 -15.28 -11.90 -27.00
CA THR A 387 -14.61 -13.14 -27.46
C THR A 387 -13.11 -12.92 -27.71
N SER A 388 -12.33 -13.82 -27.15
CA SER A 388 -10.87 -13.98 -27.30
C SER A 388 -10.49 -14.78 -28.56
N ASN A 389 -9.38 -14.48 -29.25
CA ASN A 389 -8.18 -15.36 -29.21
C ASN A 389 -6.96 -14.92 -30.04
N SER A 390 -5.79 -15.38 -29.59
CA SER A 390 -4.55 -15.72 -30.34
C SER A 390 -3.85 -14.68 -31.23
N GLY A 391 -2.85 -13.98 -30.67
CA GLY A 391 -1.51 -14.57 -30.51
C GLY A 391 -0.44 -14.29 -31.58
N LYS A 392 0.54 -13.46 -31.22
CA LYS A 392 2.00 -13.72 -31.26
C LYS A 392 2.73 -12.55 -30.60
N GLY A 393 3.53 -12.82 -29.57
CA GLY A 393 4.09 -11.76 -28.73
C GLY A 393 5.52 -11.36 -29.10
N THR A 394 6.01 -10.31 -28.43
CA THR A 394 7.39 -10.20 -27.96
C THR A 394 7.47 -9.15 -26.85
N GLU A 395 8.27 -9.47 -25.83
CA GLU A 395 9.03 -8.54 -24.98
C GLU A 395 8.27 -7.61 -24.00
N ASP A 396 8.63 -7.80 -22.72
CA ASP A 396 8.73 -6.85 -21.61
C ASP A 396 7.49 -6.16 -21.00
N SER A 397 7.38 -6.33 -19.67
CA SER A 397 6.75 -5.43 -18.68
C SER A 397 7.86 -5.21 -17.63
N TRP A 398 8.48 -4.03 -17.44
CA TRP A 398 8.07 -2.61 -17.49
C TRP A 398 7.18 -2.10 -16.34
N ASP A 399 7.15 -2.86 -15.24
CA ASP A 399 7.08 -2.24 -13.91
C ASP A 399 8.37 -1.43 -13.68
N GLU A 400 8.21 -0.20 -13.17
CA GLU A 400 9.22 0.86 -12.94
C GLU A 400 9.48 1.79 -14.13
N TYR A 401 8.68 2.86 -14.19
CA TYR A 401 9.06 4.11 -14.83
C TYR A 401 8.52 5.33 -14.07
N PRO A 402 9.23 6.48 -14.12
CA PRO A 402 8.89 7.64 -13.32
C PRO A 402 7.65 8.32 -13.89
N ASN A 403 6.48 8.05 -13.29
CA ASN A 403 5.29 8.86 -13.53
C ASN A 403 5.55 10.25 -12.94
N GLY A 404 5.90 11.17 -13.84
CA GLY A 404 6.32 12.52 -13.54
C GLY A 404 5.28 13.30 -12.72
N ARG A 405 5.62 13.55 -11.46
CA ARG A 405 4.76 14.25 -10.50
C ARG A 405 5.56 15.11 -9.53
N PHE A 406 4.86 16.15 -9.10
CA PHE A 406 5.21 17.03 -7.99
C PHE A 406 5.09 16.36 -6.61
N THR A 407 4.69 15.08 -6.57
CA THR A 407 4.35 14.27 -5.40
C THR A 407 4.77 12.80 -5.60
N ASP A 408 4.82 12.04 -4.51
CA ASP A 408 5.08 10.59 -4.45
C ASP A 408 4.38 9.78 -5.56
N VAL A 409 5.09 8.79 -6.14
CA VAL A 409 4.53 7.82 -7.09
C VAL A 409 3.42 6.94 -6.49
N ARG A 410 3.23 7.01 -5.17
CA ARG A 410 2.12 6.45 -4.39
C ARG A 410 1.08 7.52 -3.97
N SER A 411 0.87 8.54 -4.80
CA SER A 411 -0.28 9.44 -4.63
C SER A 411 -1.53 8.73 -5.18
N PRO A 412 -2.55 8.47 -4.35
CA PRO A 412 -3.66 7.53 -4.66
C PRO A 412 -4.60 8.02 -5.76
N ALA A 413 -4.30 9.16 -6.36
CA ALA A 413 -5.03 9.73 -7.47
C ALA A 413 -4.89 8.90 -8.76
N TYR A 414 -3.68 8.42 -9.11
CA TYR A 414 -3.44 7.79 -10.44
C TYR A 414 -2.38 6.67 -10.43
N GLY A 415 -2.20 6.06 -9.26
CA GLY A 415 -1.55 4.77 -9.00
C GLY A 415 -2.25 4.20 -7.76
N GLU A 416 -2.26 2.87 -7.57
CA GLU A 416 -3.15 2.18 -6.60
C GLU A 416 -3.41 2.97 -5.30
N ILE A 417 -4.69 3.10 -4.92
CA ILE A 417 -5.08 3.59 -3.60
C ILE A 417 -4.52 2.63 -2.54
N ASP A 418 -3.34 2.93 -2.02
CA ASP A 418 -2.78 2.25 -0.86
C ASP A 418 -3.51 2.74 0.39
N GLY A 419 -4.71 2.18 0.59
CA GLY A 419 -5.73 2.58 1.57
C GLY A 419 -5.24 2.68 3.01
N TRP A 420 -4.58 3.80 3.29
CA TRP A 420 -3.97 4.25 4.52
C TRP A 420 -4.26 5.74 4.61
N GLY A 421 -4.73 6.21 5.78
CA GLY A 421 -5.30 7.54 5.90
C GLY A 421 -4.34 8.70 5.57
N SER A 422 -4.96 9.84 5.30
CA SER A 422 -4.53 11.19 4.94
C SER A 422 -3.50 11.90 5.85
N GLY A 423 -2.64 11.13 6.53
CA GLY A 423 -1.63 11.64 7.46
C GLY A 423 -0.47 12.36 6.78
N LEU A 424 0.00 13.44 7.41
CA LEU A 424 1.17 14.21 6.97
C LEU A 424 2.42 13.31 6.91
N LYS A 425 3.16 13.36 5.78
CA LYS A 425 4.33 12.50 5.54
C LYS A 425 5.56 12.86 6.38
N ILE A 426 5.60 14.07 6.97
CA ILE A 426 6.65 14.54 7.89
C ILE A 426 6.14 14.71 9.32
N THR A 427 7.06 14.75 10.29
CA THR A 427 6.69 14.90 11.71
C THR A 427 6.08 16.27 12.03
N ALA A 428 5.17 16.34 13.01
CA ALA A 428 4.55 17.61 13.45
C ALA A 428 5.58 18.70 13.82
N ALA A 429 6.71 18.32 14.44
CA ALA A 429 7.78 19.26 14.80
C ALA A 429 8.54 19.78 13.57
N GLN A 430 8.74 18.94 12.56
CA GLN A 430 9.34 19.32 11.28
C GLN A 430 8.37 20.19 10.47
N ALA A 431 7.10 19.82 10.39
CA ALA A 431 6.04 20.59 9.74
C ALA A 431 5.88 22.00 10.33
N LEU A 432 5.85 22.15 11.66
CA LEU A 432 5.81 23.47 12.29
C LEU A 432 7.07 24.32 12.04
N LYS A 433 8.21 23.69 11.76
CA LYS A 433 9.46 24.37 11.41
C LYS A 433 9.51 24.79 9.93
N GLU A 434 9.09 23.93 9.01
CA GLU A 434 9.18 24.12 7.56
C GLU A 434 7.98 24.89 6.97
N TRP A 435 6.79 24.73 7.56
CA TRP A 435 5.54 25.33 7.08
C TRP A 435 5.09 26.52 7.93
N GLY A 436 5.78 26.78 9.06
CA GLY A 436 5.58 27.95 9.90
C GLY A 436 4.23 27.98 10.62
N THR A 437 3.53 29.10 10.56
CA THR A 437 2.18 29.28 11.16
C THR A 437 1.40 30.28 10.31
N PRO A 438 0.88 29.86 9.14
CA PRO A 438 0.24 30.76 8.19
C PRO A 438 -1.09 31.27 8.76
N THR A 439 -1.22 32.58 8.92
CA THR A 439 -2.42 33.25 9.45
C THR A 439 -3.26 33.94 8.39
N THR A 440 -2.70 34.14 7.19
CA THR A 440 -3.37 34.75 6.04
C THR A 440 -3.23 33.90 4.77
N VAL A 441 -4.21 34.03 3.87
CA VAL A 441 -4.16 33.48 2.50
C VAL A 441 -2.90 33.93 1.76
N THR A 442 -2.45 35.16 2.03
CA THR A 442 -1.24 35.74 1.46
C THR A 442 0.04 35.01 1.90
N GLU A 443 0.13 34.61 3.16
CA GLU A 443 1.23 33.78 3.68
C GLU A 443 1.24 32.38 3.06
N LEU A 444 0.06 31.79 2.79
CA LEU A 444 -0.03 30.51 2.07
C LEU A 444 0.46 30.61 0.62
N SER A 445 0.11 31.67 -0.12
CA SER A 445 0.69 31.92 -1.46
C SER A 445 2.23 32.04 -1.41
N ARG A 446 2.80 32.68 -0.39
CA ARG A 446 4.26 32.72 -0.19
C ARG A 446 4.84 31.36 0.18
N PHE A 447 4.13 30.56 0.97
CA PHE A 447 4.53 29.20 1.31
C PHE A 447 4.64 28.29 0.07
N PHE A 448 3.60 28.21 -0.76
CA PHE A 448 3.64 27.40 -1.99
C PHE A 448 4.70 27.91 -2.99
N THR A 449 4.85 29.24 -3.14
CA THR A 449 5.91 29.82 -3.99
C THR A 449 7.31 29.64 -3.41
N SER A 450 7.49 29.59 -2.09
CA SER A 450 8.77 29.28 -1.42
C SER A 450 9.23 27.86 -1.76
N TYR A 451 8.33 26.88 -1.66
CA TYR A 451 8.60 25.50 -2.08
C TYR A 451 8.96 25.41 -3.57
N LEU A 452 8.19 26.07 -4.45
CA LEU A 452 8.45 26.08 -5.89
C LEU A 452 9.84 26.63 -6.24
N ASN A 453 10.30 27.66 -5.52
CA ASN A 453 11.64 28.22 -5.66
C ASN A 453 12.74 27.35 -5.00
N SER A 454 12.41 26.15 -4.52
CA SER A 454 13.33 25.24 -3.82
C SER A 454 14.00 25.89 -2.60
N SER A 455 13.24 26.70 -1.86
CA SER A 455 13.75 27.40 -0.67
C SER A 455 14.23 26.41 0.40
N PRO A 456 15.45 26.55 0.95
CA PRO A 456 15.93 25.73 2.06
C PRO A 456 15.07 25.84 3.34
N GLU A 457 14.25 26.89 3.46
CA GLU A 457 13.33 27.10 4.57
C GLU A 457 12.00 26.36 4.38
N THR A 458 11.64 25.99 3.15
CA THR A 458 10.38 25.31 2.80
C THR A 458 10.65 24.15 1.82
N PRO A 459 11.39 23.10 2.25
CA PRO A 459 11.76 22.00 1.37
C PRO A 459 10.61 21.02 1.08
N THR A 460 9.47 21.14 1.76
CA THR A 460 8.31 20.25 1.65
C THR A 460 6.99 21.05 1.69
N THR A 461 5.90 20.39 1.31
CA THR A 461 4.52 20.82 1.58
C THR A 461 3.71 19.68 2.21
N PRO A 462 2.50 19.92 2.76
CA PRO A 462 1.60 18.85 3.18
C PRO A 462 1.28 17.82 2.08
N PHE A 463 1.39 18.21 0.81
CA PHE A 463 1.10 17.39 -0.36
C PHE A 463 2.36 16.68 -0.91
N CYS A 464 3.56 17.20 -0.65
CA CYS A 464 4.83 16.62 -1.10
C CYS A 464 5.97 16.72 -0.08
N ASP A 465 6.56 15.57 0.25
CA ASP A 465 7.74 15.40 1.10
C ASP A 465 9.07 15.26 0.32
N LEU A 466 9.04 15.40 -1.02
CA LEU A 466 10.19 15.29 -1.91
C LEU A 466 10.56 16.64 -2.54
N PRO A 467 11.81 16.83 -3.01
CA PRO A 467 12.17 17.98 -3.84
C PRO A 467 11.41 18.01 -5.17
N LEU A 468 11.35 19.20 -5.79
CA LEU A 468 10.70 19.41 -7.09
C LEU A 468 11.29 18.50 -8.19
N SER A 469 10.42 17.75 -8.88
CA SER A 469 10.80 16.92 -10.03
C SER A 469 11.47 17.77 -11.12
N PRO A 470 12.59 17.32 -11.74
CA PRO A 470 13.28 18.06 -12.79
C PRO A 470 12.41 18.44 -13.99
N GLU A 471 11.34 17.68 -14.28
CA GLU A 471 10.38 18.00 -15.34
C GLU A 471 9.66 19.32 -15.10
N SER A 472 9.35 19.63 -13.83
CA SER A 472 8.54 20.78 -13.44
C SER A 472 9.31 22.09 -13.59
N LEU A 473 10.65 22.02 -13.69
CA LEU A 473 11.49 23.16 -14.03
C LEU A 473 11.12 23.78 -15.38
N THR A 474 10.56 22.98 -16.32
CA THR A 474 10.10 23.47 -17.63
C THR A 474 8.86 24.35 -17.56
N ILE A 475 8.04 24.21 -16.51
CA ILE A 475 6.78 24.93 -16.28
C ILE A 475 6.80 25.80 -15.02
N LEU A 476 7.94 25.82 -14.30
CA LEU A 476 8.12 26.51 -13.03
C LEU A 476 7.72 27.99 -13.03
N PRO A 477 8.01 28.81 -14.07
CA PRO A 477 7.55 30.20 -14.12
C PRO A 477 6.02 30.32 -14.02
N TYR A 478 5.29 29.44 -14.72
CA TYR A 478 3.82 29.41 -14.68
C TYR A 478 3.32 28.93 -13.32
N LEU A 479 3.92 27.88 -12.74
CA LEU A 479 3.56 27.41 -11.40
C LEU A 479 3.75 28.51 -10.35
N ILE A 480 4.85 29.26 -10.40
CA ILE A 480 5.08 30.39 -9.49
C ILE A 480 4.01 31.47 -9.67
N GLU A 481 3.63 31.79 -10.91
CA GLU A 481 2.60 32.80 -11.18
C GLU A 481 1.21 32.34 -10.71
N LEU A 482 0.83 31.08 -10.92
CA LEU A 482 -0.42 30.49 -10.43
C LEU A 482 -0.53 30.54 -8.91
N ASN A 483 0.54 30.19 -8.19
CA ASN A 483 0.57 30.19 -6.73
C ASN A 483 0.70 31.60 -6.11
N SER A 484 1.03 32.61 -6.92
CA SER A 484 1.28 33.98 -6.48
C SER A 484 0.10 34.64 -5.76
N GLU A 485 0.37 35.77 -5.10
CA GLU A 485 -0.65 36.60 -4.48
C GLU A 485 -1.68 37.18 -5.50
N LYS A 486 -1.41 37.16 -6.82
CA LYS A 486 -2.39 37.52 -7.87
C LYS A 486 -3.44 36.42 -7.99
N PHE A 487 -3.04 35.23 -8.45
CA PHE A 487 -3.95 34.15 -8.85
C PHE A 487 -4.41 33.27 -7.67
N LYS A 488 -3.53 32.91 -6.73
CA LYS A 488 -3.83 32.03 -5.57
C LYS A 488 -4.38 30.65 -5.96
N TYR A 489 -3.92 30.11 -7.09
CA TYR A 489 -4.22 28.74 -7.51
C TYR A 489 -3.13 27.87 -6.88
N TRP A 490 -3.41 27.30 -5.70
CA TRP A 490 -2.38 26.60 -4.93
C TRP A 490 -2.17 25.19 -5.47
N THR A 491 -1.10 25.00 -6.26
CA THR A 491 -0.87 23.77 -7.04
C THR A 491 -0.37 22.63 -6.16
N VAL A 492 -1.00 21.47 -6.32
CA VAL A 492 -0.66 20.22 -5.62
C VAL A 492 -0.26 19.09 -6.57
N GLY A 493 -0.55 19.23 -7.87
CA GLY A 493 -0.06 18.34 -8.93
C GLY A 493 0.13 19.09 -10.24
N SER A 494 1.11 18.68 -11.05
CA SER A 494 1.35 19.26 -12.38
C SER A 494 2.21 18.34 -13.22
N GLN A 495 2.00 18.36 -14.54
CA GLN A 495 2.86 17.72 -15.53
C GLN A 495 3.03 18.63 -16.75
N PRO A 496 4.23 18.75 -17.33
CA PRO A 496 4.45 19.50 -18.56
C PRO A 496 3.84 18.79 -19.79
N CYS A 497 3.83 19.52 -20.91
CA CYS A 497 3.45 18.98 -22.21
C CYS A 497 4.71 18.50 -22.96
N ILE A 498 4.68 17.27 -23.46
CA ILE A 498 5.79 16.60 -24.14
C ILE A 498 5.27 15.95 -25.44
N ASP A 499 5.92 16.28 -26.55
CA ASP A 499 5.68 15.70 -27.88
C ASP A 499 6.92 14.91 -28.31
N ALA A 500 6.76 13.58 -28.42
CA ALA A 500 7.75 12.64 -28.95
C ALA A 500 9.19 12.80 -28.41
N ILE A 501 9.38 12.78 -27.09
CA ILE A 501 10.74 12.72 -26.51
C ILE A 501 11.27 11.27 -26.51
N PRO A 502 12.57 10.99 -26.72
CA PRO A 502 13.09 9.62 -26.66
C PRO A 502 12.81 8.94 -25.32
N SER A 503 12.55 7.62 -25.35
CA SER A 503 12.31 6.82 -24.15
C SER A 503 13.51 6.75 -23.20
N GLU A 504 14.72 7.04 -23.69
CA GLU A 504 15.95 7.13 -22.90
C GLU A 504 16.26 8.54 -22.36
N ASP A 505 15.33 9.50 -22.50
CA ASP A 505 15.52 10.84 -21.93
C ASP A 505 15.66 10.80 -20.39
N LYS A 506 16.54 11.65 -19.84
CA LYS A 506 16.89 11.60 -18.42
C LYS A 506 15.84 12.19 -17.47
N ILE A 507 14.85 12.89 -17.99
CA ILE A 507 13.85 13.64 -17.21
C ILE A 507 12.46 13.06 -17.44
N HIS A 508 12.09 12.85 -18.70
CA HIS A 508 10.77 12.38 -19.11
C HIS A 508 10.79 10.97 -19.74
N GLY A 509 11.98 10.42 -19.97
CA GLY A 509 12.15 9.15 -20.68
C GLY A 509 11.64 7.97 -19.86
N TRP A 510 10.80 7.17 -20.52
CA TRP A 510 10.36 5.91 -19.98
C TRP A 510 10.02 4.91 -21.09
N GLY A 511 9.96 3.63 -20.72
CA GLY A 511 9.70 2.50 -21.59
C GLY A 511 10.92 2.00 -22.37
N PRO A 512 10.75 0.94 -23.18
CA PRO A 512 11.84 0.33 -23.94
C PRO A 512 12.62 1.32 -24.79
N SER A 513 13.93 1.09 -24.92
CA SER A 513 14.82 1.88 -25.78
C SER A 513 14.35 1.93 -27.24
N GLY A 514 14.55 3.07 -27.90
CA GLY A 514 14.16 3.34 -29.28
C GLY A 514 12.69 3.74 -29.46
N GLY A 515 11.97 4.04 -28.37
CA GLY A 515 10.61 4.55 -28.39
C GLY A 515 10.51 6.05 -28.13
N TYR A 516 9.27 6.52 -28.05
CA TYR A 516 8.93 7.92 -27.82
C TYR A 516 7.85 8.07 -26.76
N VAL A 517 8.07 8.98 -25.81
CA VAL A 517 7.14 9.35 -24.75
C VAL A 517 6.43 10.66 -25.08
N PHE A 518 5.18 10.75 -24.66
CA PHE A 518 4.27 11.87 -24.84
C PHE A 518 3.56 12.19 -23.53
N GLN A 519 3.32 13.48 -23.29
CA GLN A 519 2.57 13.98 -22.14
C GLN A 519 1.63 15.10 -22.59
N LYS A 520 0.35 15.02 -22.20
CA LYS A 520 -0.50 16.20 -22.10
C LYS A 520 -0.10 16.99 -20.87
N SER A 521 -0.19 18.31 -20.97
CA SER A 521 -0.07 19.17 -19.79
C SER A 521 -1.33 19.05 -18.94
N PHE A 522 -1.13 18.92 -17.63
CA PHE A 522 -2.20 19.10 -16.66
C PHE A 522 -1.68 19.86 -15.43
N VAL A 523 -2.60 20.49 -14.71
CA VAL A 523 -2.33 21.07 -13.40
C VAL A 523 -3.52 20.85 -12.48
N GLU A 524 -3.24 20.66 -11.20
CA GLU A 524 -4.23 20.49 -10.16
C GLU A 524 -3.93 21.43 -8.99
N PHE A 525 -4.95 22.14 -8.52
CA PHE A 525 -4.80 23.19 -7.52
C PHE A 525 -6.05 23.39 -6.64
N PHE A 526 -5.84 23.99 -5.47
CA PHE A 526 -6.92 24.51 -4.63
C PHE A 526 -7.25 25.96 -4.98
N VAL A 527 -8.55 26.27 -5.12
CA VAL A 527 -9.08 27.60 -5.42
C VAL A 527 -10.38 27.92 -4.67
N LYS A 528 -10.76 29.20 -4.62
CA LYS A 528 -12.04 29.65 -4.08
C LYS A 528 -13.23 29.30 -4.99
N PRO A 529 -14.45 29.19 -4.43
CA PRO A 529 -15.67 29.01 -5.23
C PRO A 529 -15.83 30.03 -6.37
N GLU A 530 -15.53 31.32 -6.11
CA GLU A 530 -15.62 32.38 -7.13
C GLU A 530 -14.73 32.14 -8.36
N GLN A 531 -13.62 31.41 -8.17
CA GLN A 531 -12.64 31.11 -9.21
C GLN A 531 -13.06 29.88 -10.02
N VAL A 532 -13.75 28.91 -9.40
CA VAL A 532 -14.34 27.76 -10.10
C VAL A 532 -15.39 28.20 -11.12
N GLU A 533 -16.25 29.15 -10.76
CA GLU A 533 -17.25 29.72 -11.69
C GLU A 533 -16.59 30.37 -12.93
N LYS A 534 -15.49 31.11 -12.69
CA LYS A 534 -14.72 31.74 -13.78
C LYS A 534 -14.03 30.70 -14.65
N LEU A 535 -13.36 29.71 -14.05
CA LEU A 535 -12.70 28.63 -14.77
C LEU A 535 -13.70 27.84 -15.62
N GLN A 536 -14.88 27.49 -15.08
CA GLN A 536 -15.95 26.86 -15.86
C GLN A 536 -16.36 27.75 -17.04
N SER A 537 -16.70 29.02 -16.81
CA SER A 537 -17.11 29.92 -17.89
C SER A 537 -16.02 30.12 -18.95
N LYS A 538 -14.75 30.11 -18.55
CA LYS A 538 -13.59 30.20 -19.45
C LYS A 538 -13.40 28.92 -20.26
N VAL A 539 -13.59 27.74 -19.65
CA VAL A 539 -13.59 26.44 -20.36
C VAL A 539 -14.73 26.38 -21.37
N ASP A 540 -15.93 26.81 -21.00
CA ASP A 540 -17.10 26.79 -21.89
C ASP A 540 -16.96 27.75 -23.08
N LYS A 541 -16.31 28.91 -22.90
CA LYS A 541 -16.14 29.95 -23.95
C LYS A 541 -14.87 29.79 -24.79
N LYS A 542 -13.74 29.48 -24.16
CA LYS A 542 -12.39 29.48 -24.76
C LYS A 542 -11.72 28.10 -24.76
N GLY A 543 -12.31 27.08 -24.14
CA GLY A 543 -11.71 25.75 -24.04
C GLY A 543 -11.76 24.93 -25.33
N GLU A 544 -12.58 25.30 -26.33
CA GLU A 544 -12.63 24.70 -27.68
C GLU A 544 -12.69 23.15 -27.73
N ASN A 545 -13.29 22.49 -26.72
CA ASN A 545 -13.21 21.03 -26.50
C ASN A 545 -11.78 20.45 -26.35
N LYS A 546 -10.77 21.31 -26.18
CA LYS A 546 -9.36 20.98 -25.92
C LYS A 546 -9.03 20.92 -24.43
N ILE A 547 -9.98 21.23 -23.54
CA ILE A 547 -9.75 21.25 -22.09
C ILE A 547 -10.76 20.37 -21.39
N SER A 548 -10.26 19.42 -20.58
CA SER A 548 -11.08 18.71 -19.58
C SER A 548 -10.86 19.38 -18.22
N MET A 549 -11.95 19.64 -17.50
CA MET A 549 -11.93 20.15 -16.13
C MET A 549 -12.66 19.20 -15.19
N TYR A 550 -12.06 18.94 -14.03
CA TYR A 550 -12.69 18.28 -12.89
C TYR A 550 -12.59 19.21 -11.69
N ALA A 551 -13.69 19.49 -11.01
CA ALA A 551 -13.71 20.39 -9.86
C ALA A 551 -14.63 19.82 -8.77
N GLY A 552 -14.16 19.77 -7.53
CA GLY A 552 -14.99 19.31 -6.41
C GLY A 552 -14.58 19.85 -5.06
N ASN A 553 -15.49 19.80 -4.08
CA ASN A 553 -15.26 20.28 -2.72
C ASN A 553 -15.53 19.21 -1.64
N LYS A 554 -15.25 19.54 -0.37
CA LYS A 554 -15.50 18.66 0.79
C LYS A 554 -17.00 18.47 1.13
N LYS A 555 -17.90 19.26 0.54
CA LYS A 555 -19.37 19.15 0.75
C LYS A 555 -20.02 18.12 -0.18
N GLY A 556 -19.26 17.58 -1.15
CA GLY A 556 -19.75 16.64 -2.15
C GLY A 556 -20.23 17.30 -3.44
N ASP A 557 -20.10 18.62 -3.59
CA ASP A 557 -20.35 19.27 -4.89
C ASP A 557 -19.23 18.88 -5.87
N PHE A 558 -19.62 18.54 -7.11
CA PHE A 558 -18.72 18.15 -8.19
C PHE A 558 -19.17 18.78 -9.51
N ARG A 559 -18.21 19.17 -10.35
CA ARG A 559 -18.43 19.76 -11.67
C ARG A 559 -17.39 19.22 -12.64
N THR A 560 -17.82 18.90 -13.85
CA THR A 560 -16.94 18.52 -14.96
C THR A 560 -17.60 18.90 -16.29
N ASN A 561 -16.79 19.09 -17.32
CA ASN A 561 -17.25 19.21 -18.71
C ASN A 561 -17.04 17.91 -19.52
N THR A 562 -16.67 16.80 -18.85
CA THR A 562 -16.51 15.47 -19.46
C THR A 562 -17.73 14.58 -19.18
N GLY A 563 -18.00 13.60 -20.03
CA GLY A 563 -18.99 12.55 -19.73
C GLY A 563 -18.53 11.61 -18.61
N GLU A 564 -19.45 10.92 -17.95
CA GLU A 564 -19.19 10.06 -16.78
C GLU A 564 -18.10 9.00 -17.06
N ASP A 565 -18.17 8.33 -18.22
CA ASP A 565 -17.22 7.28 -18.65
C ASP A 565 -15.95 7.83 -19.38
N THR A 566 -15.64 9.13 -19.27
CA THR A 566 -14.54 9.73 -20.05
C THR A 566 -13.18 9.53 -19.39
N VAL A 567 -12.35 8.68 -20.00
CA VAL A 567 -10.96 8.43 -19.59
C VAL A 567 -9.99 9.29 -20.41
N ASN A 568 -9.27 10.20 -19.75
CA ASN A 568 -8.26 11.06 -20.38
C ASN A 568 -6.86 10.48 -20.19
N ALA A 569 -6.33 9.75 -21.17
CA ALA A 569 -4.90 9.44 -21.20
C ALA A 569 -4.08 10.75 -21.25
N VAL A 570 -3.21 10.95 -20.26
CA VAL A 570 -2.33 12.13 -20.13
C VAL A 570 -0.85 11.81 -20.32
N THR A 571 -0.43 10.55 -20.13
CA THR A 571 0.94 10.11 -20.40
C THR A 571 0.92 8.79 -21.14
N TRP A 572 1.58 8.73 -22.30
CA TRP A 572 1.67 7.52 -23.13
C TRP A 572 3.01 7.42 -23.84
N GLY A 573 3.34 6.19 -24.26
CA GLY A 573 4.57 5.87 -24.97
C GLY A 573 4.32 4.96 -26.16
N VAL A 574 5.09 5.18 -27.22
CA VAL A 574 5.05 4.42 -28.47
C VAL A 574 6.42 3.77 -28.66
N PHE A 575 6.46 2.44 -28.66
CA PHE A 575 7.72 1.70 -28.59
C PHE A 575 7.89 0.69 -29.75
N PRO A 576 9.13 0.41 -30.19
CA PRO A 576 9.38 -0.60 -31.22
C PRO A 576 8.81 -1.96 -30.83
N GLY A 577 8.07 -2.59 -31.75
CA GLY A 577 7.50 -3.93 -31.54
C GLY A 577 6.31 -4.00 -30.58
N LYS A 578 5.76 -2.88 -30.11
CA LYS A 578 4.70 -2.84 -29.09
C LYS A 578 3.47 -2.03 -29.49
N GLU A 579 2.37 -2.30 -28.81
CA GLU A 579 1.20 -1.43 -28.78
C GLU A 579 1.49 -0.15 -27.99
N ILE A 580 0.62 0.86 -28.13
CA ILE A 580 0.76 2.13 -27.40
C ILE A 580 0.45 1.89 -25.92
N ILE A 581 1.40 2.22 -25.05
CA ILE A 581 1.25 2.06 -23.60
C ILE A 581 0.79 3.39 -23.01
N GLN A 582 -0.23 3.38 -22.14
CA GLN A 582 -0.69 4.56 -21.40
C GLN A 582 -0.29 4.37 -19.93
N SER A 583 0.62 5.19 -19.41
CA SER A 583 1.11 5.07 -18.01
C SER A 583 0.36 5.95 -17.02
N THR A 584 -0.44 6.91 -17.50
CA THR A 584 -1.26 7.78 -16.66
C THR A 584 -2.53 8.18 -17.40
N ILE A 585 -3.66 7.90 -16.78
CA ILE A 585 -5.00 8.36 -17.17
C ILE A 585 -5.53 9.34 -16.12
N ILE A 586 -6.53 10.15 -16.48
CA ILE A 586 -7.32 10.96 -15.53
C ILE A 586 -8.80 10.79 -15.87
N GLU A 587 -9.62 10.54 -14.86
CA GLU A 587 -11.06 10.28 -14.96
C GLU A 587 -11.78 10.78 -13.69
N SER A 588 -13.12 10.82 -13.75
CA SER A 588 -13.97 11.33 -12.66
C SER A 588 -13.85 10.54 -11.36
N GLU A 589 -13.83 9.20 -11.41
CA GLU A 589 -13.77 8.34 -10.22
C GLU A 589 -12.45 8.51 -9.46
N SER A 590 -11.33 8.38 -10.18
CA SER A 590 -9.98 8.60 -9.66
C SER A 590 -9.80 10.01 -9.06
N PHE A 591 -10.34 11.06 -9.70
CA PHE A 591 -10.32 12.43 -9.14
C PHE A 591 -11.16 12.55 -7.85
N LEU A 592 -12.35 11.95 -7.81
CA LEU A 592 -13.23 12.00 -6.64
C LEU A 592 -12.63 11.26 -5.43
N ALA A 593 -11.93 10.14 -5.66
CA ALA A 593 -11.21 9.41 -4.62
C ALA A 593 -10.07 10.27 -4.02
N TRP A 594 -9.22 10.85 -4.89
CA TRP A 594 -8.14 11.74 -4.46
C TRP A 594 -8.64 13.00 -3.72
N LYS A 595 -9.73 13.59 -4.19
CA LYS A 595 -10.34 14.79 -3.61
C LYS A 595 -10.56 14.64 -2.10
N GLU A 596 -11.09 13.50 -1.64
CA GLU A 596 -11.33 13.29 -0.20
C GLU A 596 -10.02 13.36 0.61
N GLU A 597 -8.98 12.64 0.17
CA GLU A 597 -7.67 12.65 0.82
C GLU A 597 -7.02 14.05 0.80
N ALA A 598 -7.05 14.73 -0.35
CA ALA A 598 -6.50 16.07 -0.49
C ALA A 598 -7.15 17.08 0.47
N PHE A 599 -8.46 16.94 0.74
CA PHE A 599 -9.16 17.74 1.74
C PHE A 599 -8.90 17.33 3.19
N ASP A 600 -8.51 16.08 3.45
CA ASP A 600 -8.10 15.65 4.78
C ASP A 600 -6.66 16.03 5.11
N ILE A 601 -5.75 16.11 4.12
CA ILE A 601 -4.40 16.68 4.31
C ILE A 601 -4.47 18.12 4.88
N TRP A 602 -5.41 18.95 4.39
CA TRP A 602 -5.69 20.26 4.99
C TRP A 602 -6.21 20.17 6.43
N THR A 603 -6.99 19.13 6.74
CA THR A 603 -7.54 18.90 8.08
C THR A 603 -6.41 18.53 9.04
N GLU A 604 -5.55 17.57 8.69
CA GLU A 604 -4.37 17.18 9.47
C GLU A 604 -3.36 18.34 9.62
N TRP A 605 -3.12 19.12 8.56
CA TRP A 605 -2.29 20.34 8.67
C TRP A 605 -2.86 21.32 9.69
N SER A 606 -4.19 21.48 9.75
CA SER A 606 -4.84 22.33 10.74
C SER A 606 -4.65 21.83 12.18
N LEU A 607 -4.52 20.51 12.40
CA LEU A 607 -4.35 19.91 13.72
C LEU A 607 -3.02 20.24 14.39
N LEU A 608 -2.00 20.63 13.61
CA LEU A 608 -0.72 21.10 14.14
C LEU A 608 -0.83 22.37 15.02
N TYR A 609 -1.93 23.13 14.86
CA TYR A 609 -2.10 24.43 15.51
C TYR A 609 -3.20 24.39 16.60
N PRO A 610 -3.09 25.23 17.64
CA PRO A 610 -4.11 25.30 18.70
C PRO A 610 -5.52 25.61 18.17
N ARG A 611 -6.54 24.98 18.77
CA ARG A 611 -7.96 25.00 18.33
C ARG A 611 -8.53 26.37 17.98
N TYR A 612 -8.07 27.43 18.63
CA TYR A 612 -8.57 28.80 18.45
C TYR A 612 -7.59 29.75 17.75
N SER A 613 -6.44 29.24 17.28
CA SER A 613 -5.43 30.04 16.59
C SER A 613 -5.93 30.56 15.22
N PRO A 614 -5.41 31.70 14.74
CA PRO A 614 -5.74 32.19 13.40
C PRO A 614 -5.37 31.20 12.30
N ALA A 615 -4.22 30.52 12.43
CA ALA A 615 -3.74 29.53 11.46
C ALA A 615 -4.68 28.34 11.31
N ARG A 616 -5.14 27.77 12.44
CA ARG A 616 -6.11 26.68 12.39
C ARG A 616 -7.41 27.08 11.71
N LYS A 617 -7.95 28.25 12.04
CA LYS A 617 -9.18 28.77 11.42
C LYS A 617 -9.04 28.99 9.92
N LEU A 618 -7.86 29.45 9.47
CA LEU A 618 -7.56 29.60 8.04
C LEU A 618 -7.60 28.24 7.32
N LEU A 619 -6.90 27.25 7.86
CA LEU A 619 -6.77 25.92 7.26
C LEU A 619 -8.08 25.12 7.30
N GLU A 620 -8.82 25.16 8.41
CA GLU A 620 -10.17 24.59 8.52
C GLU A 620 -11.15 25.28 7.56
N GLY A 621 -11.03 26.61 7.36
CA GLY A 621 -11.79 27.37 6.37
C GLY A 621 -11.49 26.96 4.93
N ILE A 622 -10.21 26.77 4.59
CA ILE A 622 -9.81 26.26 3.27
C ILE A 622 -10.38 24.86 3.04
N SER A 623 -10.19 23.95 4.00
CA SER A 623 -10.69 22.58 3.91
C SER A 623 -12.21 22.48 3.75
N SER A 624 -12.98 23.48 4.17
CA SER A 624 -14.46 23.44 4.19
C SER A 624 -15.14 24.31 3.13
N GLU A 625 -14.46 25.33 2.59
CA GLU A 625 -15.02 26.28 1.62
C GLU A 625 -14.38 26.22 0.22
N TRP A 626 -13.12 25.77 0.11
CA TRP A 626 -12.40 25.78 -1.17
C TRP A 626 -12.71 24.53 -1.99
N TRP A 627 -12.26 24.56 -3.25
CA TRP A 627 -12.44 23.51 -4.24
C TRP A 627 -11.08 23.03 -4.72
N LEU A 628 -10.94 21.72 -4.89
CA LEU A 628 -9.88 21.12 -5.70
C LEU A 628 -10.31 21.20 -7.17
N VAL A 629 -9.40 21.59 -8.05
CA VAL A 629 -9.63 21.67 -9.50
C VAL A 629 -8.46 21.05 -10.23
N SER A 630 -8.74 20.13 -11.15
CA SER A 630 -7.78 19.53 -12.09
C SER A 630 -8.16 19.92 -13.52
N LEU A 631 -7.18 20.43 -14.28
CA LEU A 631 -7.33 20.90 -15.66
C LEU A 631 -6.30 20.24 -16.57
N ILE A 632 -6.78 19.65 -17.66
CA ILE A 632 -5.97 18.93 -18.67
C ILE A 632 -6.13 19.66 -20.00
N HIS A 633 -5.01 19.94 -20.68
CA HIS A 633 -5.04 20.44 -22.06
C HIS A 633 -4.70 19.32 -23.06
N HIS A 634 -5.58 19.08 -24.03
CA HIS A 634 -5.50 17.97 -24.98
C HIS A 634 -4.56 18.23 -26.16
N ASP A 635 -4.26 19.50 -26.46
CA ASP A 635 -3.16 19.83 -27.38
C ASP A 635 -1.82 19.60 -26.66
N TYR A 636 -1.25 18.42 -26.89
CA TYR A 636 0.06 18.01 -26.39
C TYR A 636 1.22 18.48 -27.28
N LYS A 637 0.96 19.37 -28.26
CA LYS A 637 1.99 19.94 -29.13
C LYS A 637 2.32 21.38 -28.76
N ASP A 638 1.34 22.15 -28.30
CA ASP A 638 1.59 23.46 -27.70
C ASP A 638 1.93 23.32 -26.21
N LYS A 639 3.21 23.51 -25.90
CA LYS A 639 3.77 23.46 -24.54
C LYS A 639 3.23 24.56 -23.61
N GLU A 640 2.71 25.64 -24.18
CA GLU A 640 2.27 26.82 -23.45
C GLU A 640 0.74 26.93 -23.34
N ALA A 641 -0.03 26.11 -24.08
CA ALA A 641 -1.48 26.31 -24.21
C ALA A 641 -2.26 26.26 -22.90
N LEU A 642 -2.00 25.28 -22.02
CA LEU A 642 -2.62 25.22 -20.69
C LEU A 642 -2.28 26.47 -19.86
N TRP A 643 -1.04 26.91 -19.90
CA TRP A 643 -0.52 27.99 -19.07
C TRP A 643 -1.04 29.35 -19.55
N LYS A 644 -1.07 29.59 -20.86
CA LYS A 644 -1.75 30.73 -21.48
C LYS A 644 -3.24 30.74 -21.11
N PHE A 645 -3.93 29.61 -21.29
CA PHE A 645 -5.34 29.48 -20.93
C PHE A 645 -5.59 29.81 -19.45
N LEU A 646 -4.69 29.47 -18.54
CA LEU A 646 -4.84 29.81 -17.12
C LEU A 646 -4.51 31.27 -16.81
N LEU A 647 -3.43 31.82 -17.39
CA LEU A 647 -2.83 33.10 -16.99
C LEU A 647 -3.34 34.32 -17.77
N GLU A 648 -3.91 34.14 -18.97
CA GLU A 648 -4.58 35.22 -19.70
C GLU A 648 -5.77 35.76 -18.88
N ASP A 649 -5.80 37.05 -18.57
CA ASP A 649 -6.97 37.67 -17.93
C ASP A 649 -8.18 37.64 -18.90
N GLU A 650 -9.41 37.64 -18.36
CA GLU A 650 -10.62 37.78 -19.17
C GLU A 650 -10.79 39.25 -19.59
N GLU A 651 -10.64 39.55 -20.90
CA GLU A 651 -11.06 40.82 -21.52
C GLU A 651 -12.59 41.00 -21.50
#